data_AF-E9F397-F1
#
_entry.id   AF-E9F397-F1
#
_cell.length_a   1.000
_cell.length_b   1.000
_cell.length_c   1.000
_cell.angle_alpha   90.00
_cell.angle_beta   90.00
_cell.angle_gamma   90.00
#
_symmetry.space_group_name_H-M   'P 1'
#
loop_
_entity.id
_entity.type
_entity.pdbx_description
1 polymer ?
#
loop_
_entity_poly.entity_id
_entity_poly.type
_entity_poly.pdbx_seq_one_letter_code
_entity_poly.pdbx_strand_id
1 'polypeptide(L)'
;MTKTTDWIGIALGILGVITVVIGVQTWCANLRKKRGGEDVGSICLNKRLMGLFKAKEPWGWLMGREVRILELPTLYGVLRAGEANKWTSALVEGIYDNLDDEVCWKQLYEQFFLHLAWKEPSAIKDARLGIIMNRASTIIQGEKKKAMKTPSILDLEIKIDQSSLKKRWCLFWLRYLIKKFVLCIVRKCQLWCCEKRCGHYEYHRSHNRKLLYEKILDRAPVLQDCVRLLEKSDGASVIEDPLYGYESIWDRHLRPIWILGKRPCLPVSTEQLVGFCLAFGINLRRRDKDKFYGSGAYGLMVNVSSQDDYLRVHVTHPRRGPRLQASKGNGYSILFAKLMACGCLPFARKPGLTKSIQVNQDIHNAIRWGLSIKDTRDYPTAPSINFLGDLPGQTNDDYYCVPGLIVHFTYGHICDSHDNPLEPGDPDRWTWAKAVAGIAFGGFIPQATRNLVSAVQFTVLGADIIGGTPKELMEDIEILINKVHTWDEKYELFGTYIARRQIAANAQNITYVFDPCDIADAVAIFSRYATLLERFLGIIAEREGTTTNYKDRVYSALSCKLKKSYRQAVHQYTGRYPAIRLLKGTLLDEVKELGKFRDAKITTASRIDSCAVLARILILAWTYQVNLVRWRGETESQADFYSIAKNQGFRLLTARGIQNSNKLGVLGL
;
A
#
# COMPACT_ATOMS: atom_id res chain seq x y z
N MET A 1 45.92 9.77 67.49
CA MET A 1 45.46 8.56 66.75
C MET A 1 43.94 8.34 66.77
N THR A 2 43.13 9.23 67.36
CA THR A 2 41.66 9.04 67.49
C THR A 2 40.80 9.64 66.37
N LYS A 3 41.38 10.38 65.41
CA LYS A 3 40.62 10.98 64.29
C LYS A 3 40.43 10.05 63.08
N THR A 4 41.20 8.97 62.98
CA THR A 4 41.15 8.03 61.83
C THR A 4 40.02 7.03 61.94
N THR A 5 39.59 6.68 63.16
CA THR A 5 38.49 5.72 63.42
C THR A 5 37.11 6.29 63.06
N ASP A 6 36.88 7.60 63.22
CA ASP A 6 35.59 8.23 62.90
C ASP A 6 35.28 8.28 61.39
N TRP A 7 36.31 8.45 60.56
CA TRP A 7 36.14 8.47 59.10
C TRP A 7 35.74 7.10 58.54
N ILE A 8 36.22 6.02 59.16
CA ILE A 8 35.89 4.65 58.76
C ILE A 8 34.40 4.37 59.04
N GLY A 9 33.89 4.79 60.21
CA GLY A 9 32.47 4.64 60.55
C GLY A 9 31.54 5.40 59.60
N ILE A 10 31.89 6.64 59.24
CA ILE A 10 31.12 7.45 58.28
C ILE A 10 31.16 6.83 56.87
N ALA A 11 32.32 6.34 56.43
CA ALA A 11 32.47 5.71 55.13
C ALA A 11 31.64 4.43 55.02
N LEU A 12 31.67 3.57 56.05
CA LEU A 12 30.86 2.34 56.12
C LEU A 12 29.37 2.66 56.16
N GLY A 13 28.95 3.69 56.88
CA GLY A 13 27.56 4.13 56.90
C GLY A 13 27.06 4.62 55.54
N ILE A 14 27.86 5.40 54.82
CA ILE A 14 27.54 5.84 53.44
C ILE A 14 27.47 4.64 52.49
N LEU A 15 28.42 3.70 52.59
CA LEU A 15 28.44 2.49 51.76
C LEU A 15 27.19 1.63 52.00
N GLY A 16 26.76 1.50 53.27
CA GLY A 16 25.53 0.80 53.64
C GLY A 16 24.30 1.41 52.99
N VAL A 17 24.16 2.75 53.04
CA VAL A 17 23.03 3.46 52.41
C VAL A 17 23.07 3.29 50.88
N ILE A 18 24.24 3.41 50.25
CA ILE A 18 24.38 3.22 48.80
C ILE A 18 23.97 1.80 48.41
N THR A 19 24.41 0.79 49.16
CA THR A 19 24.06 -0.62 48.90
C THR A 19 22.56 -0.87 49.03
N VAL A 20 21.91 -0.30 50.04
CA VAL A 20 20.44 -0.39 50.20
C VAL A 20 19.71 0.31 49.06
N VAL A 21 20.15 1.50 48.65
CA VAL A 21 19.56 2.24 47.52
C VAL A 21 19.69 1.44 46.21
N ILE A 22 20.88 0.88 45.94
CA ILE A 22 21.12 0.02 44.77
C ILE A 22 20.26 -1.25 44.85
N GLY A 23 20.15 -1.87 46.04
CA GLY A 23 19.33 -3.07 46.24
C GLY A 23 17.85 -2.82 45.99
N VAL A 24 17.29 -1.74 46.56
CA VAL A 24 15.90 -1.32 46.33
C VAL A 24 15.68 -0.96 44.86
N GLN A 25 16.64 -0.27 44.23
CA GLN A 25 16.57 0.09 42.82
C GLN A 25 16.58 -1.15 41.92
N THR A 26 17.42 -2.14 42.21
CA THR A 26 17.51 -3.40 41.47
C THR A 26 16.25 -4.24 41.66
N TRP A 27 15.72 -4.30 42.89
CA TRP A 27 14.47 -5.01 43.19
C TRP A 27 13.26 -4.35 42.52
N CYS A 28 13.13 -3.02 42.59
CA CYS A 28 12.09 -2.27 41.90
C CYS A 28 12.18 -2.44 40.37
N ALA A 29 13.39 -2.44 39.80
CA ALA A 29 13.60 -2.69 38.39
C ALA A 29 13.16 -4.11 38.00
N ASN A 30 13.50 -5.13 38.81
CA ASN A 30 13.09 -6.52 38.58
C ASN A 30 11.57 -6.73 38.72
N LEU A 31 10.93 -6.15 39.74
CA LEU A 31 9.47 -6.23 39.91
C LEU A 31 8.73 -5.56 38.74
N ARG A 32 9.21 -4.40 38.26
CA ARG A 32 8.62 -3.74 37.09
C ARG A 32 8.90 -4.49 35.80
N LYS A 33 10.07 -5.11 35.66
CA LYS A 33 10.39 -5.99 34.52
C LYS A 33 9.48 -7.24 34.51
N LYS A 34 9.13 -7.78 35.69
CA LYS A 34 8.14 -8.86 35.82
C LYS A 34 6.74 -8.38 35.45
N ARG A 35 6.25 -7.26 36.01
CA ARG A 35 4.92 -6.70 35.65
C ARG A 35 4.80 -6.31 34.18
N GLY A 36 5.82 -5.67 33.62
CA GLY A 36 5.83 -5.30 32.20
C GLY A 36 5.80 -6.50 31.24
N GLY A 37 6.10 -7.71 31.71
CA GLY A 37 6.01 -8.94 30.92
C GLY A 37 4.61 -9.56 30.87
N GLU A 38 3.73 -9.21 31.81
CA GLU A 38 2.43 -9.87 32.02
C GLU A 38 1.24 -8.92 31.73
N ASP A 39 1.41 -7.60 31.85
CA ASP A 39 0.33 -6.65 31.62
C ASP A 39 0.03 -6.47 30.12
N VAL A 40 -1.20 -6.78 29.71
CA VAL A 40 -1.76 -6.41 28.40
C VAL A 40 -1.76 -4.88 28.31
N GLY A 41 -1.13 -4.34 27.25
CA GLY A 41 -0.96 -2.89 27.08
C GLY A 41 0.29 -2.29 27.74
N SER A 42 1.20 -3.12 28.27
CA SER A 42 2.51 -2.66 28.75
C SER A 42 3.41 -2.16 27.62
N ILE A 43 4.44 -1.38 27.94
CA ILE A 43 5.42 -0.90 26.94
C ILE A 43 6.49 -1.98 26.72
N CYS A 44 6.55 -2.53 25.51
CA CYS A 44 7.63 -3.44 25.14
C CYS A 44 8.93 -2.67 24.88
N LEU A 45 9.96 -2.95 25.68
CA LEU A 45 11.31 -2.37 25.51
C LEU A 45 12.22 -3.25 24.63
N ASN A 46 11.74 -4.39 24.14
CA ASN A 46 12.54 -5.32 23.36
C ASN A 46 12.73 -4.79 21.93
N LYS A 47 13.98 -4.44 21.58
CA LYS A 47 14.34 -3.92 20.25
C LYS A 47 14.06 -4.93 19.13
N ARG A 48 14.25 -6.24 19.39
CA ARG A 48 14.00 -7.28 18.39
C ARG A 48 12.52 -7.32 18.00
N LEU A 49 11.64 -7.22 18.99
CA LEU A 49 10.19 -7.28 18.81
C LEU A 49 9.60 -5.96 18.29
N MET A 50 10.12 -4.81 18.73
CA MET A 50 9.56 -3.49 18.39
C MET A 50 10.25 -2.78 17.22
N GLY A 51 11.50 -3.12 16.88
CA GLY A 51 12.28 -2.45 15.84
C GLY A 51 12.30 -0.94 15.95
N LEU A 52 11.86 -0.23 14.89
CA LEU A 52 11.77 1.25 14.86
C LEU A 52 10.87 1.82 15.97
N PHE A 53 9.91 1.03 16.42
CA PHE A 53 8.88 1.40 17.39
C PHE A 53 9.31 1.20 18.85
N LYS A 54 10.57 0.80 19.10
CA LYS A 54 11.09 0.65 20.46
C LYS A 54 10.95 1.98 21.23
N ALA A 55 10.21 1.97 22.33
CA ALA A 55 10.15 3.11 23.23
C ALA A 55 11.55 3.43 23.77
N LYS A 56 11.93 4.71 23.79
CA LYS A 56 13.16 5.13 24.46
C LYS A 56 12.92 5.03 25.96
N GLU A 57 13.82 4.36 26.67
CA GLU A 57 13.84 4.40 28.12
C GLU A 57 14.06 5.86 28.53
N PRO A 58 13.12 6.49 29.26
CA PRO A 58 13.33 7.86 29.68
C PRO A 58 14.50 7.88 30.67
N TRP A 59 15.50 8.73 30.40
CA TRP A 59 16.66 8.93 31.27
C TRP A 59 16.28 9.41 32.69
N GLY A 60 15.01 9.80 32.89
CA GLY A 60 14.38 10.13 34.17
C GLY A 60 13.22 9.21 34.59
N TRP A 61 13.20 7.94 34.18
CA TRP A 61 12.20 6.94 34.61
C TRP A 61 11.96 7.00 36.13
N LEU A 62 13.03 7.10 36.93
CA LEU A 62 12.96 7.17 38.39
C LEU A 62 12.13 8.36 38.90
N MET A 63 12.04 9.44 38.11
CA MET A 63 11.23 10.62 38.41
C MET A 63 9.74 10.46 38.08
N GLY A 64 9.31 9.31 37.55
CA GLY A 64 7.90 9.07 37.23
C GLY A 64 7.44 9.78 35.95
N ARG A 65 8.34 10.07 35.01
CA ARG A 65 7.91 10.52 33.68
C ARG A 65 7.14 9.38 33.01
N GLU A 66 5.87 9.64 32.70
CA GLU A 66 5.05 8.75 31.89
C GLU A 66 5.76 8.50 30.56
N VAL A 67 5.98 7.22 30.26
CA VAL A 67 6.42 6.82 28.93
C VAL A 67 5.20 6.97 28.04
N ARG A 68 5.30 7.85 27.05
CA ARG A 68 4.23 8.01 26.06
C ARG A 68 4.02 6.68 25.35
N ILE A 69 2.79 6.17 25.39
CA ILE A 69 2.38 5.04 24.58
C ILE A 69 2.56 5.45 23.12
N LEU A 70 3.25 4.62 22.36
CA LEU A 70 3.45 4.88 20.96
C LEU A 70 2.13 4.64 20.23
N GLU A 71 1.69 5.63 19.49
CA GLU A 71 0.53 5.56 18.62
C GLU A 71 1.00 5.33 17.19
N LEU A 72 0.32 4.42 16.48
CA LEU A 72 0.56 4.18 15.06
C LEU A 72 -0.71 4.44 14.27
N PRO A 73 -0.59 4.80 12.98
CA PRO A 73 -1.73 4.78 12.08
C PRO A 73 -2.38 3.40 12.15
N THR A 74 -3.70 3.36 12.14
CA THR A 74 -4.44 2.12 11.93
C THR A 74 -4.17 1.55 10.54
N LEU A 75 -4.54 0.29 10.33
CA LEU A 75 -4.51 -0.32 9.00
C LEU A 75 -5.33 0.49 7.98
N TYR A 76 -6.43 1.12 8.42
CA TYR A 76 -7.17 2.13 7.65
C TYR A 76 -6.25 3.24 7.13
N GLY A 77 -5.49 3.89 8.03
CA GLY A 77 -4.64 5.03 7.66
C GLY A 77 -3.57 4.61 6.65
N VAL A 78 -3.01 3.42 6.80
CA VAL A 78 -2.05 2.84 5.85
C VAL A 78 -2.70 2.59 4.49
N LEU A 79 -3.85 1.92 4.44
CA LEU A 79 -4.58 1.65 3.19
C LEU A 79 -4.98 2.94 2.47
N ARG A 80 -5.52 3.92 3.20
CA ARG A 80 -5.92 5.23 2.64
C ARG A 80 -4.73 5.99 2.06
N ALA A 81 -3.56 5.90 2.67
CA ALA A 81 -2.34 6.46 2.10
C ALA A 81 -1.92 5.75 0.80
N GLY A 82 -2.18 4.44 0.70
CA GLY A 82 -1.94 3.66 -0.51
C GLY A 82 -2.90 4.06 -1.62
N GLU A 83 -4.18 4.26 -1.28
CA GLU A 83 -5.20 4.77 -2.20
C GLU A 83 -4.87 6.20 -2.65
N ALA A 84 -4.28 7.01 -1.79
CA ALA A 84 -3.72 8.33 -2.10
C ALA A 84 -2.44 8.28 -2.95
N ASN A 85 -2.02 7.10 -3.42
CA ASN A 85 -0.77 6.87 -4.18
C ASN A 85 0.50 7.34 -3.44
N LYS A 86 0.45 7.50 -2.11
CA LYS A 86 1.65 7.82 -1.32
C LYS A 86 2.61 6.62 -1.31
N TRP A 87 2.06 5.41 -1.30
CA TRP A 87 2.77 4.16 -1.54
C TRP A 87 1.99 3.23 -2.50
N THR A 88 2.67 2.19 -2.98
CA THR A 88 2.14 1.17 -3.90
C THR A 88 2.50 -0.21 -3.37
N SER A 89 1.90 -1.25 -3.94
CA SER A 89 2.12 -2.63 -3.49
C SER A 89 3.60 -3.09 -3.48
N ALA A 90 4.47 -2.43 -4.25
CA ALA A 90 5.93 -2.65 -4.24
C ALA A 90 6.59 -2.47 -2.85
N LEU A 91 5.98 -1.68 -1.96
CA LEU A 91 6.41 -1.58 -0.58
C LEU A 91 6.43 -2.95 0.12
N VAL A 92 5.42 -3.79 -0.16
CA VAL A 92 5.34 -5.14 0.39
C VAL A 92 6.24 -6.09 -0.37
N GLU A 93 6.39 -5.88 -1.67
CA GLU A 93 7.34 -6.64 -2.49
C GLU A 93 8.79 -6.52 -1.97
N GLY A 94 9.17 -5.35 -1.46
CA GLY A 94 10.49 -5.07 -0.88
C GLY A 94 10.71 -5.53 0.55
N ILE A 95 9.71 -6.13 1.22
CA ILE A 95 9.92 -6.73 2.55
C ILE A 95 10.84 -7.94 2.38
N TYR A 96 12.10 -7.79 2.78
CA TYR A 96 13.12 -8.84 2.70
C TYR A 96 12.73 -10.07 3.52
N ASP A 97 13.12 -11.24 3.02
CA ASP A 97 13.12 -12.53 3.73
C ASP A 97 14.08 -12.48 4.94
N ASN A 98 13.78 -11.68 5.95
CA ASN A 98 14.49 -11.78 7.22
C ASN A 98 14.12 -13.13 7.85
N LEU A 99 15.15 -13.93 8.14
CA LEU A 99 15.14 -15.33 8.56
C LEU A 99 14.30 -15.68 9.82
N ASP A 100 13.65 -14.72 10.45
CA ASP A 100 12.70 -14.98 11.53
C ASP A 100 11.29 -15.01 10.90
N ASP A 101 10.78 -16.21 10.60
CA ASP A 101 9.59 -16.63 9.82
C ASP A 101 8.22 -15.97 10.11
N GLU A 102 8.18 -14.90 10.90
CA GLU A 102 6.96 -14.18 11.22
C GLU A 102 7.02 -12.76 10.69
N VAL A 103 6.38 -12.54 9.55
CA VAL A 103 5.96 -11.17 9.26
C VAL A 103 4.97 -10.76 10.33
N CYS A 104 5.37 -9.69 10.99
CA CYS A 104 4.55 -8.93 11.88
C CYS A 104 4.27 -7.63 11.13
N TRP A 105 3.10 -7.03 11.38
CA TRP A 105 2.76 -5.70 10.87
C TRP A 105 3.92 -4.70 11.04
N LYS A 106 4.79 -4.90 12.05
CA LYS A 106 6.04 -4.16 12.22
C LYS A 106 6.79 -3.96 10.90
N GLN A 107 7.11 -5.02 10.14
CA GLN A 107 7.90 -4.87 8.91
C GLN A 107 7.16 -4.04 7.85
N LEU A 108 5.85 -4.26 7.71
CA LEU A 108 4.99 -3.46 6.83
C LEU A 108 5.05 -1.97 7.23
N TYR A 109 4.91 -1.66 8.52
CA TYR A 109 4.95 -0.29 9.02
C TYR A 109 6.36 0.32 8.94
N GLU A 110 7.41 -0.46 9.18
CA GLU A 110 8.79 -0.01 9.01
C GLU A 110 9.05 0.39 7.56
N GLN A 111 8.71 -0.47 6.60
CA GLN A 111 8.83 -0.14 5.17
C GLN A 111 7.97 1.05 4.78
N PHE A 112 6.76 1.14 5.32
CA PHE A 112 5.87 2.27 5.11
C PHE A 112 6.45 3.61 5.60
N PHE A 113 6.97 3.67 6.82
CA PHE A 113 7.58 4.89 7.33
C PHE A 113 8.90 5.22 6.65
N LEU A 114 9.70 4.21 6.28
CA LEU A 114 10.93 4.40 5.50
C LEU A 114 10.61 5.00 4.12
N HIS A 115 9.59 4.48 3.45
CA HIS A 115 9.13 4.95 2.15
C HIS A 115 8.60 6.40 2.21
N LEU A 116 7.76 6.71 3.20
CA LEU A 116 7.30 8.08 3.42
C LEU A 116 8.46 9.03 3.73
N ALA A 117 9.42 8.62 4.57
CA ALA A 117 10.58 9.44 4.92
C ALA A 117 11.49 9.73 3.72
N TRP A 118 11.51 8.83 2.73
CA TRP A 118 12.25 9.02 1.49
C TRP A 118 11.58 10.00 0.53
N LYS A 119 10.25 9.89 0.36
CA LYS A 119 9.51 10.69 -0.63
C LYS A 119 9.31 12.15 -0.24
N GLU A 120 9.09 12.43 1.04
CA GLU A 120 8.73 13.79 1.48
C GLU A 120 9.60 14.25 2.67
N PRO A 121 10.91 14.57 2.45
CA PRO A 121 11.79 15.01 3.54
C PRO A 121 11.35 16.32 4.21
N SER A 122 10.64 17.18 3.48
CA SER A 122 10.13 18.48 3.93
C SER A 122 8.82 18.41 4.72
N ALA A 123 8.15 17.25 4.71
CA ALA A 123 6.90 16.98 5.43
C ALA A 123 7.05 16.89 6.96
N ILE A 124 8.29 16.86 7.45
CA ILE A 124 8.64 16.60 8.85
C ILE A 124 8.40 17.87 9.69
N LYS A 125 7.14 18.32 9.77
CA LYS A 125 6.74 19.48 10.57
C LYS A 125 5.96 19.10 11.84
N ASP A 126 5.29 17.96 11.86
CA ASP A 126 4.63 17.46 13.08
C ASP A 126 5.65 16.83 14.03
N ALA A 127 5.67 17.30 15.28
CA ALA A 127 6.54 16.80 16.34
C ALA A 127 6.28 15.32 16.68
N ARG A 128 5.08 14.76 16.47
CA ARG A 128 4.77 13.36 16.77
C ARG A 128 5.25 12.41 15.67
N LEU A 129 4.80 12.63 14.43
CA LEU A 129 5.24 11.86 13.27
C LEU A 129 6.75 12.05 13.01
N GLY A 130 7.24 13.28 13.23
CA GLY A 130 8.64 13.64 13.07
C GLY A 130 9.59 12.85 13.97
N ILE A 131 9.18 12.37 15.15
CA ILE A 131 10.04 11.51 15.98
C ILE A 131 10.22 10.13 15.34
N ILE A 132 9.16 9.55 14.78
CA ILE A 132 9.21 8.24 14.11
C ILE A 132 9.98 8.37 12.79
N MET A 133 9.66 9.38 11.99
CA MET A 133 10.31 9.61 10.70
C MET A 133 11.76 10.07 10.83
N ASN A 134 12.12 10.87 11.85
CA ASN A 134 13.53 11.19 12.12
C ASN A 134 14.31 9.93 12.47
N ARG A 135 13.73 8.97 13.21
CA ARG A 135 14.41 7.69 13.47
C ARG A 135 14.60 6.89 12.20
N ALA A 136 13.55 6.75 11.39
CA ALA A 136 13.63 6.08 10.08
C ALA A 136 14.70 6.75 9.19
N SER A 137 14.70 8.08 9.10
CA SER A 137 15.68 8.89 8.36
C SER A 137 17.11 8.71 8.89
N THR A 138 17.32 8.73 10.22
CA THR A 138 18.66 8.47 10.80
C THR A 138 19.16 7.06 10.51
N ILE A 139 18.27 6.08 10.38
CA ILE A 139 18.63 4.71 10.00
C ILE A 139 18.98 4.65 8.52
N ILE A 140 18.19 5.26 7.63
CA ILE A 140 18.50 5.39 6.21
C ILE A 140 19.86 6.07 6.00
N GLN A 141 20.11 7.18 6.70
CA GLN A 141 21.39 7.89 6.65
C GLN A 141 22.54 7.06 7.25
N GLY A 142 22.26 6.30 8.31
CA GLY A 142 23.21 5.38 8.94
C GLY A 142 23.58 4.21 8.03
N GLU A 143 22.61 3.64 7.30
CA GLU A 143 22.83 2.58 6.32
C GLU A 143 23.53 3.10 5.08
N LYS A 144 23.18 4.29 4.56
CA LYS A 144 23.96 4.98 3.52
C LYS A 144 25.41 5.22 3.95
N LYS A 145 25.63 5.67 5.19
CA LYS A 145 26.97 5.87 5.75
C LYS A 145 27.72 4.57 5.97
N LYS A 146 27.05 3.46 6.33
CA LYS A 146 27.66 2.13 6.44
C LYS A 146 27.98 1.51 5.08
N ALA A 147 27.16 1.76 4.06
CA ALA A 147 27.46 1.40 2.67
C ALA A 147 28.61 2.24 2.09
N MET A 148 28.82 3.47 2.58
CA MET A 148 29.91 4.37 2.17
C MET A 148 31.14 4.34 3.10
N LYS A 149 31.11 3.65 4.24
CA LYS A 149 32.25 3.55 5.16
C LYS A 149 32.50 2.10 5.54
N THR A 150 33.49 1.51 4.89
CA THR A 150 34.46 0.64 5.54
C THR A 150 35.55 1.54 6.15
N PRO A 151 35.57 1.80 7.47
CA PRO A 151 36.71 2.46 8.08
C PRO A 151 37.67 1.42 8.68
N SER A 152 38.95 1.60 8.36
CA SER A 152 40.08 1.00 9.06
C SER A 152 40.08 1.46 10.52
N ILE A 153 40.30 0.49 11.41
CA ILE A 153 40.53 0.68 12.84
C ILE A 153 41.96 1.23 13.01
N LEU A 154 42.09 2.44 13.54
CA LEU A 154 43.24 2.84 14.36
C LEU A 154 42.92 4.13 15.15
N ASP A 155 43.35 4.09 16.41
CA ASP A 155 43.59 5.15 17.39
C ASP A 155 42.43 5.86 18.09
N LEU A 156 42.34 5.62 19.41
CA LEU A 156 42.68 6.66 20.40
C LEU A 156 42.78 6.08 21.83
N GLU A 157 44.00 5.98 22.33
CA GLU A 157 44.31 6.10 23.76
C GLU A 157 44.60 7.57 24.07
N ILE A 158 44.23 8.04 25.28
CA ILE A 158 45.07 8.87 26.18
C ILE A 158 44.37 8.93 27.55
N LYS A 159 45.14 8.57 28.58
CA LYS A 159 44.89 8.79 30.02
C LYS A 159 45.06 10.28 30.37
N ILE A 160 44.44 10.73 31.47
CA ILE A 160 45.14 11.24 32.67
C ILE A 160 44.11 11.62 33.75
N ASP A 161 44.46 11.21 34.96
CA ASP A 161 43.86 11.48 36.27
C ASP A 161 44.42 12.79 36.84
N GLN A 162 43.60 13.63 37.49
CA GLN A 162 44.04 14.46 38.62
C GLN A 162 42.85 14.74 39.56
N SER A 163 42.86 14.02 40.68
CA SER A 163 42.23 14.40 41.95
C SER A 163 43.08 15.49 42.64
N SER A 164 42.51 16.52 43.29
CA SER A 164 42.53 16.54 44.77
C SER A 164 41.84 17.75 45.44
N LEU A 165 40.88 18.46 44.81
CA LEU A 165 40.16 19.59 45.47
C LEU A 165 38.63 19.42 45.62
N LYS A 166 38.04 18.33 45.11
CA LYS A 166 36.57 18.12 45.11
C LYS A 166 35.97 17.47 46.37
N LYS A 167 36.77 16.96 47.31
CA LYS A 167 36.26 16.11 48.40
C LYS A 167 35.40 16.84 49.44
N ARG A 168 35.63 18.13 49.71
CA ARG A 168 34.82 18.90 50.70
C ARG A 168 33.47 19.38 50.16
N TRP A 169 33.40 19.76 48.89
CA TRP A 169 32.14 20.15 48.24
C TRP A 169 31.23 18.93 47.97
N CYS A 170 31.80 17.78 47.60
CA CYS A 170 31.03 16.55 47.41
C CYS A 170 30.28 16.10 48.68
N LEU A 171 30.89 16.19 49.87
CA LEU A 171 30.26 15.75 51.12
C LEU A 171 29.07 16.62 51.53
N PHE A 172 29.15 17.94 51.30
CA PHE A 172 28.04 18.85 51.59
C PHE A 172 26.88 18.66 50.60
N TRP A 173 27.20 18.53 49.31
CA TRP A 173 26.22 18.24 48.26
C TRP A 173 25.55 16.88 48.45
N LEU A 174 26.32 15.87 48.86
CA LEU A 174 25.84 14.51 49.14
C LEU A 174 24.87 14.49 50.34
N ARG A 175 25.19 15.21 51.43
CA ARG A 175 24.27 15.33 52.58
C ARG A 175 22.95 16.03 52.20
N TYR A 176 23.02 17.10 51.40
CA TYR A 176 21.82 17.77 50.91
C TYR A 176 20.98 16.88 49.99
N LEU A 177 21.62 16.15 49.07
CA LEU A 177 20.98 15.17 48.20
C LEU A 177 20.30 14.04 48.99
N ILE A 178 21.00 13.44 49.95
CA ILE A 178 20.45 12.36 50.79
C ILE A 178 19.23 12.87 51.55
N LYS A 179 19.29 14.07 52.14
CA LYS A 179 18.16 14.66 52.87
C LYS A 179 16.96 14.90 51.96
N LYS A 180 17.18 15.39 50.74
CA LYS A 180 16.13 15.62 49.73
C LYS A 180 15.55 14.31 49.19
N PHE A 181 16.40 13.29 49.01
CA PHE A 181 16.01 11.96 48.54
C PHE A 181 15.17 11.22 49.57
N VAL A 182 15.58 11.25 50.85
CA VAL A 182 14.82 10.68 51.97
C VAL A 182 13.47 11.38 52.11
N LEU A 183 13.41 12.72 52.04
CA LEU A 183 12.14 13.46 52.08
C LEU A 183 11.21 13.10 50.89
N CYS A 184 11.77 12.86 49.71
CA CYS A 184 11.01 12.47 48.53
C CYS A 184 10.44 11.05 48.65
N ILE A 185 11.24 10.12 49.19
CA ILE A 185 10.79 8.75 49.48
C ILE A 185 9.70 8.77 50.56
N VAL A 186 9.89 9.50 51.66
CA VAL A 186 8.90 9.60 52.74
C VAL A 186 7.58 10.20 52.24
N ARG A 187 7.62 11.29 51.45
CA ARG A 187 6.41 11.87 50.85
C ARG A 187 5.71 10.91 49.89
N LYS A 188 6.46 10.15 49.08
CA LYS A 188 5.87 9.18 48.14
C LYS A 188 5.31 7.95 48.86
N CYS A 189 5.96 7.46 49.92
CA CYS A 189 5.42 6.39 50.76
C CYS A 189 4.16 6.85 51.51
N GLN A 190 4.10 8.11 51.96
CA GLN A 190 2.90 8.68 52.58
C GLN A 190 1.74 8.84 51.57
N LEU A 191 2.02 9.32 50.35
CA LEU A 191 1.02 9.40 49.27
C LEU A 191 0.52 8.00 48.85
N TRP A 192 1.42 7.02 48.75
CA TRP A 192 1.07 5.64 48.41
C TRP A 192 0.26 4.93 49.50
N CYS A 193 0.54 5.21 50.78
CA CYS A 193 -0.27 4.73 51.90
C CYS A 193 -1.65 5.42 51.97
N CYS A 194 -1.78 6.68 51.55
CA CYS A 194 -3.08 7.37 51.44
C CYS A 194 -3.92 6.83 50.27
N GLU A 195 -3.29 6.55 49.14
CA GLU A 195 -3.96 6.05 47.93
C GLU A 195 -4.51 4.62 48.11
N LYS A 196 -3.92 3.81 49.00
CA LYS A 196 -4.45 2.48 49.36
C LYS A 196 -5.55 2.49 50.43
N ARG A 197 -5.76 3.59 51.17
CA ARG A 197 -6.82 3.68 52.21
C ARG A 197 -8.12 4.29 51.73
N CYS A 198 -8.12 5.06 50.66
CA CYS A 198 -9.33 5.67 50.12
C CYS A 198 -9.81 4.90 48.88
N GLY A 199 -10.57 3.82 49.11
CA GLY A 199 -11.36 3.19 48.06
C GLY A 199 -12.56 4.06 47.69
N HIS A 200 -12.35 5.06 46.84
CA HIS A 200 -13.39 5.67 46.00
C HIS A 200 -12.72 6.56 44.94
N TYR A 201 -12.72 6.08 43.70
CA TYR A 201 -12.03 6.69 42.57
C TYR A 201 -13.04 7.13 41.51
N GLU A 202 -13.86 8.14 41.81
CA GLU A 202 -14.72 8.77 40.78
C GLU A 202 -15.19 10.18 41.18
N TYR A 203 -14.26 11.15 41.34
CA TYR A 203 -14.68 12.57 41.32
C TYR A 203 -13.59 13.62 41.02
N HIS A 204 -12.30 13.35 41.26
CA HIS A 204 -11.27 14.42 41.21
C HIS A 204 -10.56 14.64 39.85
N ARG A 205 -11.14 14.18 38.73
CA ARG A 205 -10.49 14.27 37.41
C ARG A 205 -10.71 15.59 36.65
N SER A 206 -11.59 16.47 37.10
CA SER A 206 -11.96 17.68 36.32
C SER A 206 -11.21 18.97 36.69
N HIS A 207 -10.73 19.12 37.94
CA HIS A 207 -10.24 20.44 38.41
C HIS A 207 -8.74 20.72 38.21
N ASN A 208 -7.90 19.70 37.94
CA ASN A 208 -6.44 19.90 37.81
C ASN A 208 -5.92 20.11 36.38
N ARG A 209 -6.79 20.10 35.35
CA ARG A 209 -6.36 20.39 33.97
C ARG A 209 -6.22 21.89 33.67
N LYS A 210 -6.94 22.76 34.38
CA LYS A 210 -6.91 24.22 34.13
C LYS A 210 -5.63 24.88 34.66
N LEU A 211 -5.17 24.50 35.86
CA LEU A 211 -3.97 25.10 36.48
C LEU A 211 -2.63 24.64 35.86
N LEU A 212 -2.60 23.50 35.18
CA LEU A 212 -1.37 22.99 34.55
C LEU A 212 -1.14 23.57 33.15
N TYR A 213 -2.21 24.00 32.47
CA TYR A 213 -2.12 24.70 31.18
C TYR A 213 -1.67 26.16 31.35
N GLU A 214 -2.12 26.83 32.41
CA GLU A 214 -1.74 28.24 32.66
C GLU A 214 -0.30 28.42 33.13
N LYS A 215 0.33 27.42 33.75
CA LYS A 215 1.74 27.50 34.20
C LYS A 215 2.78 27.06 33.17
N ILE A 216 2.36 26.47 32.05
CA ILE A 216 3.27 26.04 30.97
C ILE A 216 3.44 27.14 29.90
N LEU A 217 2.54 28.13 29.86
CA LEU A 217 2.55 29.20 28.85
C LEU A 217 3.44 30.41 29.19
N ASP A 218 4.07 30.46 30.36
CA ASP A 218 4.79 31.67 30.81
C ASP A 218 6.32 31.66 30.59
N ARG A 219 6.86 30.72 29.80
CA ARG A 219 8.30 30.70 29.47
C ARG A 219 8.60 30.21 28.05
N ALA A 220 8.35 31.06 27.04
CA ALA A 220 9.16 31.19 25.82
C ALA A 220 8.61 32.30 24.88
N PRO A 221 9.13 33.54 24.92
CA PRO A 221 8.70 34.62 24.03
C PRO A 221 9.32 34.53 22.62
N VAL A 222 9.46 33.32 22.04
CA VAL A 222 10.03 33.12 20.69
C VAL A 222 9.11 32.28 19.78
N LEU A 223 7.96 31.82 20.28
CA LEU A 223 6.98 31.06 19.49
C LEU A 223 5.72 31.86 19.09
N GLN A 224 5.55 33.07 19.62
CA GLN A 224 4.40 33.92 19.30
C GLN A 224 4.59 34.73 18.00
N ASP A 225 5.83 34.96 17.56
CA ASP A 225 6.13 35.65 16.30
C ASP A 225 6.11 34.73 15.07
N CYS A 226 6.25 33.41 15.25
CA CYS A 226 6.13 32.43 14.16
C CYS A 226 4.67 32.03 13.83
N VAL A 227 3.70 32.42 14.67
CA VAL A 227 2.27 32.14 14.44
C VAL A 227 1.57 33.33 13.78
N ARG A 228 2.08 34.56 13.93
CA ARG A 228 1.52 35.75 13.27
C ARG A 228 1.94 35.94 11.81
N LEU A 229 2.88 35.15 11.29
CA LEU A 229 3.27 35.18 9.87
C LEU A 229 2.45 34.22 8.98
N LEU A 230 1.41 33.57 9.51
CA LEU A 230 0.51 32.68 8.74
C LEU A 230 -0.86 33.31 8.39
N GLU A 231 -1.10 34.57 8.74
CA GLU A 231 -2.35 35.27 8.36
C GLU A 231 -2.24 36.19 7.13
N LYS A 232 -1.08 36.25 6.46
CA LYS A 232 -0.96 36.96 5.18
C LYS A 232 -0.10 36.20 4.18
N SER A 233 -0.76 35.36 3.40
CA SER A 233 -0.30 34.96 2.07
C SER A 233 -1.53 34.95 1.18
N ASP A 234 -1.64 36.02 0.39
CA ASP A 234 -2.76 36.32 -0.48
C ASP A 234 -3.05 35.19 -1.50
N GLY A 235 -4.33 34.82 -1.62
CA GLY A 235 -4.97 34.68 -2.93
C GLY A 235 -4.82 33.40 -3.76
N ALA A 236 -4.35 32.27 -3.23
CA ALA A 236 -4.45 30.99 -3.93
C ALA A 236 -5.15 29.94 -3.05
N SER A 237 -6.23 29.35 -3.55
CA SER A 237 -7.01 28.31 -2.87
C SER A 237 -6.12 27.12 -2.49
N VAL A 238 -5.68 27.08 -1.25
CA VAL A 238 -4.93 25.97 -0.66
C VAL A 238 -5.86 24.77 -0.61
N ILE A 239 -5.71 23.85 -1.57
CA ILE A 239 -6.28 22.51 -1.46
C ILE A 239 -5.48 21.85 -0.33
N GLU A 240 -6.10 21.66 0.82
CA GLU A 240 -5.52 20.94 1.95
C GLU A 240 -5.13 19.53 1.46
N ASP A 241 -3.82 19.25 1.34
CA ASP A 241 -3.35 17.88 1.14
C ASP A 241 -3.87 17.07 2.33
N PRO A 242 -4.63 15.99 2.12
CA PRO A 242 -5.30 15.26 3.20
C PRO A 242 -4.34 14.64 4.22
N LEU A 243 -3.03 14.70 3.99
CA LEU A 243 -2.00 14.37 4.97
C LEU A 243 -1.67 15.49 5.96
N TYR A 244 -2.10 16.73 5.73
CA TYR A 244 -1.70 17.91 6.49
C TYR A 244 -2.91 18.75 6.93
N GLY A 245 -2.85 19.28 8.14
CA GLY A 245 -3.92 20.08 8.75
C GLY A 245 -4.41 19.45 10.06
N TYR A 246 -5.19 20.22 10.83
CA TYR A 246 -5.80 19.76 12.08
C TYR A 246 -6.80 18.59 11.87
N GLU A 247 -7.11 18.28 10.61
CA GLU A 247 -7.93 17.16 10.15
C GLU A 247 -7.14 16.10 9.36
N SER A 248 -5.80 16.06 9.50
CA SER A 248 -4.99 15.11 8.76
C SER A 248 -5.50 13.67 8.93
N ILE A 249 -5.42 12.88 7.86
CA ILE A 249 -5.71 11.43 7.89
C ILE A 249 -4.93 10.76 9.04
N TRP A 250 -3.78 11.30 9.44
CA TRP A 250 -2.98 10.74 10.51
C TRP A 250 -3.67 10.90 11.87
N ASP A 251 -4.00 12.12 12.26
CA ASP A 251 -4.43 12.42 13.63
C ASP A 251 -5.73 11.69 14.03
N ARG A 252 -6.65 11.51 13.09
CA ARG A 252 -7.91 10.78 13.33
C ARG A 252 -7.74 9.26 13.42
N HIS A 253 -6.64 8.73 12.91
CA HIS A 253 -6.45 7.30 12.73
C HIS A 253 -5.26 6.73 13.51
N LEU A 254 -4.64 7.51 14.40
CA LEU A 254 -3.65 7.01 15.35
C LEU A 254 -4.32 6.17 16.46
N ARG A 255 -3.77 4.98 16.72
CA ARG A 255 -4.18 4.10 17.82
C ARG A 255 -2.97 3.67 18.65
N PRO A 256 -3.13 3.52 19.97
CA PRO A 256 -2.07 3.00 20.81
C PRO A 256 -1.73 1.56 20.41
N ILE A 257 -0.45 1.22 20.39
CA ILE A 257 0.02 -0.16 20.21
C ILE A 257 -0.30 -0.97 21.47
N TRP A 258 -0.89 -2.14 21.29
CA TRP A 258 -1.14 -3.09 22.38
C TRP A 258 -0.01 -4.12 22.41
N ILE A 259 0.31 -4.67 23.58
CA ILE A 259 1.21 -5.82 23.69
C ILE A 259 0.39 -7.02 24.13
N LEU A 260 0.35 -8.06 23.30
CA LEU A 260 -0.32 -9.33 23.58
C LEU A 260 0.69 -10.47 23.38
N GLY A 261 0.89 -11.31 24.40
CA GLY A 261 1.86 -12.41 24.31
C GLY A 261 3.29 -11.95 23.99
N LYS A 262 3.71 -10.80 24.54
CA LYS A 262 5.00 -10.10 24.26
C LYS A 262 5.14 -9.56 22.83
N ARG A 263 4.14 -9.72 21.97
CA ARG A 263 4.15 -9.20 20.61
C ARG A 263 3.35 -7.91 20.53
N PRO A 264 3.82 -6.93 19.76
CA PRO A 264 3.05 -5.73 19.56
C PRO A 264 1.90 -6.04 18.60
N CYS A 265 0.73 -5.48 18.87
CA CYS A 265 -0.53 -5.72 18.19
C CYS A 265 -1.23 -4.39 17.95
N LEU A 266 -1.97 -4.30 16.85
CA LEU A 266 -2.82 -3.18 16.54
C LEU A 266 -4.26 -3.69 16.46
N PRO A 267 -5.24 -2.95 17.03
CA PRO A 267 -6.64 -3.28 16.81
C PRO A 267 -6.97 -3.07 15.32
N VAL A 268 -7.57 -4.07 14.71
CA VAL A 268 -7.98 -4.07 13.31
C VAL A 268 -9.47 -4.37 13.25
N SER A 269 -10.24 -3.52 12.59
CA SER A 269 -11.66 -3.80 12.34
C SER A 269 -11.84 -4.83 11.23
N THR A 270 -13.01 -5.44 11.15
CA THR A 270 -13.33 -6.41 10.09
C THR A 270 -13.18 -5.78 8.71
N GLU A 271 -13.66 -4.55 8.53
CA GLU A 271 -13.62 -3.82 7.26
C GLU A 271 -12.17 -3.47 6.87
N GLN A 272 -11.31 -3.16 7.86
CA GLN A 272 -9.87 -2.96 7.63
C GLN A 272 -9.17 -4.23 7.17
N LEU A 273 -9.49 -5.36 7.79
CA LEU A 273 -8.95 -6.64 7.40
C LEU A 273 -9.39 -7.00 5.97
N VAL A 274 -10.67 -6.83 5.64
CA VAL A 274 -11.15 -7.16 4.30
C VAL A 274 -10.61 -6.19 3.25
N GLY A 275 -10.53 -4.88 3.55
CA GLY A 275 -9.90 -3.90 2.66
C GLY A 275 -8.44 -4.26 2.36
N PHE A 276 -7.69 -4.74 3.36
CA PHE A 276 -6.34 -5.26 3.18
C PHE A 276 -6.33 -6.53 2.34
N CYS A 277 -7.23 -7.48 2.60
CA CYS A 277 -7.34 -8.71 1.81
C CYS A 277 -7.67 -8.41 0.34
N LEU A 278 -8.58 -7.46 0.06
CA LEU A 278 -8.91 -7.06 -1.31
C LEU A 278 -7.73 -6.38 -2.01
N ALA A 279 -7.04 -5.48 -1.32
CA ALA A 279 -5.87 -4.79 -1.86
C ALA A 279 -4.76 -5.77 -2.29
N PHE A 280 -4.57 -6.87 -1.55
CA PHE A 280 -3.51 -7.85 -1.84
C PHE A 280 -4.02 -9.15 -2.47
N GLY A 281 -5.28 -9.23 -2.89
CA GLY A 281 -5.82 -10.46 -3.47
C GLY A 281 -5.78 -11.67 -2.53
N ILE A 282 -5.97 -11.46 -1.23
CA ILE A 282 -5.98 -12.55 -0.25
C ILE A 282 -7.37 -13.17 -0.18
N ASN A 283 -7.50 -14.39 -0.67
CA ASN A 283 -8.75 -15.14 -0.60
C ASN A 283 -8.85 -15.87 0.75
N LEU A 284 -9.56 -15.25 1.71
CA LEU A 284 -9.78 -15.85 3.03
C LEU A 284 -10.73 -17.04 2.94
N ARG A 285 -10.22 -18.21 3.33
CA ARG A 285 -10.95 -19.47 3.43
C ARG A 285 -11.18 -19.79 4.90
N ARG A 286 -12.38 -20.22 5.23
CA ARG A 286 -12.70 -20.76 6.56
C ARG A 286 -12.13 -22.17 6.66
N ARG A 287 -11.30 -22.43 7.67
CA ARG A 287 -10.79 -23.77 7.99
C ARG A 287 -11.65 -24.46 9.04
N ASP A 288 -11.93 -23.73 10.13
CA ASP A 288 -12.74 -24.17 11.27
C ASP A 288 -13.80 -23.10 11.62
N LYS A 289 -14.63 -23.33 12.65
CA LYS A 289 -15.63 -22.35 13.10
C LYS A 289 -15.04 -20.95 13.29
N ASP A 290 -13.85 -20.85 13.90
CA ASP A 290 -13.23 -19.57 14.26
C ASP A 290 -11.80 -19.41 13.71
N LYS A 291 -11.50 -20.12 12.61
CA LYS A 291 -10.20 -20.00 11.94
C LYS A 291 -10.35 -19.72 10.46
N PHE A 292 -9.68 -18.67 10.02
CA PHE A 292 -9.61 -18.28 8.62
C PHE A 292 -8.16 -18.25 8.18
N TYR A 293 -7.89 -18.61 6.94
CA TYR A 293 -6.58 -18.47 6.35
C TYR A 293 -6.68 -18.11 4.88
N GLY A 294 -5.72 -17.37 4.35
CA GLY A 294 -5.66 -17.07 2.93
C GLY A 294 -4.27 -16.65 2.53
N SER A 295 -3.94 -16.86 1.26
CA SER A 295 -2.72 -16.33 0.63
C SER A 295 -3.10 -15.35 -0.46
N GLY A 296 -2.20 -14.40 -0.74
CA GLY A 296 -2.38 -13.41 -1.80
C GLY A 296 -1.05 -12.96 -2.40
N ALA A 297 -1.06 -11.74 -2.92
CA ALA A 297 0.06 -11.07 -3.56
C ALA A 297 1.35 -11.16 -2.73
N TYR A 298 2.48 -11.33 -3.42
CA TYR A 298 3.81 -11.44 -2.83
C TYR A 298 3.98 -12.61 -1.85
N GLY A 299 3.05 -13.56 -1.84
CA GLY A 299 3.05 -14.68 -0.90
C GLY A 299 2.49 -14.31 0.48
N LEU A 300 1.94 -13.11 0.67
CA LEU A 300 1.34 -12.72 1.95
C LEU A 300 0.29 -13.75 2.37
N MET A 301 0.41 -14.24 3.60
CA MET A 301 -0.52 -15.15 4.23
C MET A 301 -1.20 -14.46 5.41
N VAL A 302 -2.52 -14.53 5.45
CA VAL A 302 -3.31 -14.07 6.60
C VAL A 302 -3.87 -15.30 7.28
N ASN A 303 -3.63 -15.42 8.58
CA ASN A 303 -4.22 -16.42 9.45
C ASN A 303 -4.99 -15.71 10.56
N VAL A 304 -6.27 -16.00 10.69
CA VAL A 304 -7.13 -15.49 11.76
C VAL A 304 -7.47 -16.66 12.67
N SER A 305 -7.25 -16.49 13.97
CA SER A 305 -7.58 -17.50 14.98
C SER A 305 -8.14 -16.85 16.22
N SER A 306 -9.20 -17.43 16.79
CA SER A 306 -9.68 -17.05 18.12
C SER A 306 -8.67 -17.44 19.20
N GLN A 307 -8.29 -16.49 20.04
CA GLN A 307 -7.49 -16.73 21.25
C GLN A 307 -7.88 -15.73 22.34
N ASP A 308 -8.17 -16.22 23.55
CA ASP A 308 -8.42 -15.41 24.75
C ASP A 308 -9.55 -14.37 24.55
N ASP A 309 -10.68 -14.77 23.97
CA ASP A 309 -11.86 -13.92 23.62
C ASP A 309 -11.65 -12.89 22.50
N TYR A 310 -10.48 -12.89 21.84
CA TYR A 310 -10.21 -12.01 20.70
C TYR A 310 -9.86 -12.80 19.44
N LEU A 311 -10.23 -12.24 18.28
CA LEU A 311 -9.72 -12.73 17.00
C LEU A 311 -8.33 -12.16 16.76
N ARG A 312 -7.34 -13.04 16.74
CA ARG A 312 -5.96 -12.67 16.43
C ARG A 312 -5.69 -12.85 14.95
N VAL A 313 -5.31 -11.75 14.30
CA VAL A 313 -4.88 -11.74 12.90
C VAL A 313 -3.36 -11.80 12.84
N HIS A 314 -2.84 -12.83 12.19
CA HIS A 314 -1.44 -13.03 11.88
C HIS A 314 -1.22 -12.84 10.39
N VAL A 315 -0.37 -11.89 10.00
CA VAL A 315 -0.02 -11.64 8.60
C VAL A 315 1.42 -12.09 8.37
N THR A 316 1.63 -13.32 7.93
CA THR A 316 2.96 -13.86 7.66
C THR A 316 3.34 -13.67 6.19
N HIS A 317 4.64 -13.66 5.91
CA HIS A 317 5.16 -13.66 4.55
C HIS A 317 6.19 -14.78 4.50
N PRO A 318 5.82 -15.93 3.93
CA PRO A 318 6.75 -17.05 3.80
C PRO A 318 7.92 -16.64 2.92
N ARG A 319 9.04 -17.32 3.11
CA ARG A 319 10.19 -17.20 2.22
C ARG A 319 9.74 -17.42 0.77
N ARG A 320 10.06 -16.47 -0.10
CA ARG A 320 9.64 -16.54 -1.49
C ARG A 320 10.42 -17.64 -2.23
N GLY A 321 9.69 -18.46 -2.98
CA GLY A 321 10.31 -19.34 -3.96
C GLY A 321 11.10 -18.51 -4.99
N PRO A 322 12.10 -19.09 -5.69
CA PRO A 322 12.90 -18.36 -6.66
C PRO A 322 12.07 -17.58 -7.69
N ARG A 323 10.93 -18.11 -8.13
CA ARG A 323 10.03 -17.46 -9.10
C ARG A 323 9.30 -16.23 -8.58
N LEU A 324 9.13 -16.14 -7.27
CA LEU A 324 8.39 -15.08 -6.59
C LEU A 324 9.32 -13.93 -6.14
N GLN A 325 10.59 -13.95 -6.55
CA GLN A 325 11.52 -12.91 -6.18
C GLN A 325 11.08 -11.53 -6.69
N ALA A 326 11.36 -10.53 -5.87
CA ALA A 326 10.98 -9.15 -6.12
C ALA A 326 11.58 -8.61 -7.43
N SER A 327 10.74 -7.98 -8.24
CA SER A 327 11.16 -7.04 -9.27
C SER A 327 11.30 -5.64 -8.66
N LYS A 328 12.05 -4.74 -9.31
CA LYS A 328 12.33 -3.38 -8.83
C LYS A 328 11.33 -2.33 -9.32
N GLY A 329 10.22 -2.76 -9.94
CA GLY A 329 9.19 -1.84 -10.43
C GLY A 329 8.29 -1.27 -9.33
N ASN A 330 7.39 -0.35 -9.68
CA ASN A 330 6.52 0.32 -8.69
C ASN A 330 5.32 -0.52 -8.22
N GLY A 331 5.14 -1.75 -8.70
CA GLY A 331 3.98 -2.59 -8.34
C GLY A 331 2.66 -2.00 -8.84
N TYR A 332 1.58 -2.20 -8.09
CA TYR A 332 0.23 -1.74 -8.42
C TYR A 332 -0.37 -0.82 -7.35
N SER A 333 -1.36 -0.03 -7.79
CA SER A 333 -2.11 0.89 -6.95
C SER A 333 -3.10 0.12 -6.07
N ILE A 334 -3.08 0.43 -4.78
CA ILE A 334 -3.99 -0.14 -3.78
C ILE A 334 -5.45 0.21 -4.11
N LEU A 335 -5.69 1.41 -4.63
CA LEU A 335 -7.01 1.84 -5.09
C LEU A 335 -7.51 0.99 -6.25
N PHE A 336 -6.68 0.80 -7.29
CA PHE A 336 -7.05 -0.05 -8.43
C PHE A 336 -7.36 -1.48 -7.99
N ALA A 337 -6.54 -2.05 -7.10
CA ALA A 337 -6.73 -3.41 -6.62
C ALA A 337 -8.07 -3.59 -5.90
N LYS A 338 -8.45 -2.66 -5.02
CA LYS A 338 -9.77 -2.67 -4.36
C LYS A 338 -10.91 -2.51 -5.35
N LEU A 339 -10.87 -1.46 -6.17
CA LEU A 339 -11.97 -1.11 -7.08
C LEU A 339 -12.24 -2.25 -8.08
N MET A 340 -11.20 -2.78 -8.73
CA MET A 340 -11.39 -3.79 -9.76
C MET A 340 -11.75 -5.17 -9.19
N ALA A 341 -11.36 -5.48 -7.94
CA ALA A 341 -11.87 -6.65 -7.22
C ALA A 341 -13.39 -6.55 -7.00
N CYS A 342 -13.92 -5.33 -6.86
CA CYS A 342 -15.34 -5.01 -6.83
C CYS A 342 -15.94 -4.75 -8.23
N GLY A 343 -15.21 -5.04 -9.31
CA GLY A 343 -15.66 -4.87 -10.69
C GLY A 343 -15.74 -3.42 -11.16
N CYS A 344 -15.09 -2.49 -10.45
CA CYS A 344 -15.06 -1.07 -10.78
C CYS A 344 -13.73 -0.69 -11.45
N LEU A 345 -13.79 0.00 -12.59
CA LEU A 345 -12.61 0.54 -13.28
C LEU A 345 -12.52 2.06 -13.06
N PRO A 346 -11.54 2.57 -12.30
CA PRO A 346 -11.36 4.01 -12.13
C PRO A 346 -10.93 4.67 -13.44
N PHE A 347 -11.50 5.83 -13.75
CA PHE A 347 -11.17 6.59 -14.97
C PHE A 347 -10.86 8.07 -14.72
N ALA A 348 -11.30 8.64 -13.59
CA ALA A 348 -10.96 10.00 -13.19
C ALA A 348 -10.80 10.10 -11.68
N ARG A 349 -9.96 11.02 -11.23
CA ARG A 349 -9.73 11.30 -9.81
C ARG A 349 -9.79 12.80 -9.56
N LYS A 350 -10.64 13.20 -8.63
CA LYS A 350 -10.66 14.54 -8.01
C LYS A 350 -10.25 14.41 -6.53
N PRO A 351 -9.81 15.48 -5.86
CA PRO A 351 -9.53 15.43 -4.43
C PRO A 351 -10.75 14.88 -3.66
N GLY A 352 -10.55 13.77 -2.94
CA GLY A 352 -11.61 13.12 -2.17
C GLY A 352 -12.70 12.37 -2.95
N LEU A 353 -12.58 12.29 -4.29
CA LEU A 353 -13.59 11.66 -5.16
C LEU A 353 -12.91 10.84 -6.27
N THR A 354 -13.22 9.54 -6.33
CA THR A 354 -12.78 8.69 -7.44
C THR A 354 -13.99 8.36 -8.31
N LYS A 355 -13.91 8.67 -9.61
CA LYS A 355 -14.93 8.27 -10.57
C LYS A 355 -14.57 6.92 -11.17
N SER A 356 -15.49 5.97 -11.08
CA SER A 356 -15.27 4.61 -11.55
C SER A 356 -16.47 4.06 -12.33
N ILE A 357 -16.21 3.15 -13.26
CA ILE A 357 -17.22 2.45 -14.04
C ILE A 357 -17.42 1.08 -13.42
N GLN A 358 -18.62 0.79 -12.92
CA GLN A 358 -18.92 -0.55 -12.44
C GLN A 358 -19.31 -1.46 -13.60
N VAL A 359 -18.47 -2.44 -13.92
CA VAL A 359 -18.71 -3.35 -15.04
C VAL A 359 -19.51 -4.57 -14.56
N ASN A 360 -20.81 -4.37 -14.37
CA ASN A 360 -21.78 -5.46 -14.24
C ASN A 360 -22.10 -6.09 -15.62
N GLN A 361 -23.05 -7.03 -15.68
CA GLN A 361 -23.40 -7.70 -16.93
C GLN A 361 -24.01 -6.73 -17.96
N ASP A 362 -24.81 -5.76 -17.52
CA ASP A 362 -25.46 -4.78 -18.39
C ASP A 362 -24.45 -3.81 -18.99
N ILE A 363 -23.52 -3.29 -18.19
CA ILE A 363 -22.40 -2.48 -18.65
C ILE A 363 -21.50 -3.26 -19.60
N HIS A 364 -21.19 -4.51 -19.26
CA HIS A 364 -20.40 -5.37 -20.13
C HIS A 364 -21.07 -5.56 -21.50
N ASN A 365 -22.39 -5.78 -21.53
CA ASN A 365 -23.16 -5.82 -22.77
C ASN A 365 -23.10 -4.46 -23.48
N ALA A 366 -23.40 -3.36 -22.80
CA ALA A 366 -23.37 -2.00 -23.37
C ALA A 366 -22.02 -1.68 -24.02
N ILE A 367 -20.91 -2.08 -23.39
CA ILE A 367 -19.55 -1.98 -23.93
C ILE A 367 -19.43 -2.79 -25.23
N ARG A 368 -19.90 -4.04 -25.27
CA ARG A 368 -19.86 -4.85 -26.51
C ARG A 368 -20.69 -4.24 -27.64
N TRP A 369 -21.80 -3.60 -27.31
CA TRP A 369 -22.68 -2.90 -28.27
C TRP A 369 -22.16 -1.50 -28.67
N GLY A 370 -21.12 -0.97 -28.01
CA GLY A 370 -20.58 0.35 -28.32
C GLY A 370 -21.43 1.53 -27.82
N LEU A 371 -22.25 1.30 -26.79
CA LEU A 371 -23.13 2.33 -26.21
C LEU A 371 -22.38 3.27 -25.26
N SER A 372 -22.96 4.44 -25.00
CA SER A 372 -22.47 5.34 -23.93
C SER A 372 -22.64 4.71 -22.54
N ILE A 373 -21.75 5.07 -21.62
CA ILE A 373 -21.84 4.75 -20.19
C ILE A 373 -22.26 6.04 -19.48
N LYS A 374 -23.31 5.99 -18.65
CA LYS A 374 -23.86 7.18 -17.98
C LYS A 374 -23.68 7.13 -16.47
N ASP A 375 -23.90 8.26 -15.83
CA ASP A 375 -24.03 8.34 -14.38
C ASP A 375 -25.48 7.98 -14.00
N THR A 376 -25.67 7.00 -13.13
CA THR A 376 -26.99 6.68 -12.57
C THR A 376 -26.92 6.63 -11.07
N ARG A 377 -27.39 7.70 -10.45
CA ARG A 377 -27.50 7.80 -9.00
C ARG A 377 -28.53 6.82 -8.41
N ASP A 378 -29.47 6.35 -9.24
CA ASP A 378 -30.61 5.52 -8.81
C ASP A 378 -30.43 4.02 -9.09
N TYR A 379 -29.24 3.56 -9.53
CA TYR A 379 -29.05 2.13 -9.83
C TYR A 379 -29.00 1.32 -8.52
N PRO A 380 -29.70 0.16 -8.43
CA PRO A 380 -29.59 -0.71 -7.27
C PRO A 380 -28.11 -1.06 -7.06
N THR A 381 -27.59 -0.64 -5.91
CA THR A 381 -26.18 -0.82 -5.60
C THR A 381 -25.89 -2.31 -5.53
N ALA A 382 -25.02 -2.78 -6.43
CA ALA A 382 -24.61 -4.18 -6.39
C ALA A 382 -23.96 -4.49 -5.02
N PRO A 383 -24.01 -5.75 -4.55
CA PRO A 383 -23.40 -6.12 -3.28
C PRO A 383 -21.93 -5.69 -3.18
N SER A 384 -21.19 -5.77 -4.29
CA SER A 384 -19.80 -5.35 -4.41
C SER A 384 -19.57 -3.85 -4.20
N ILE A 385 -20.51 -2.99 -4.64
CA ILE A 385 -20.46 -1.53 -4.40
C ILE A 385 -20.83 -1.20 -2.96
N ASN A 386 -21.89 -1.78 -2.42
CA ASN A 386 -22.27 -1.55 -1.01
C ASN A 386 -21.12 -1.94 -0.10
N PHE A 387 -20.52 -3.09 -0.38
CA PHE A 387 -19.35 -3.56 0.34
C PHE A 387 -18.16 -2.59 0.23
N LEU A 388 -17.89 -2.07 -0.98
CA LEU A 388 -16.85 -1.06 -1.19
C LEU A 388 -17.15 0.25 -0.45
N GLY A 389 -18.43 0.61 -0.35
CA GLY A 389 -19.05 1.63 0.51
C GLY A 389 -18.62 1.56 1.98
N ASP A 390 -18.63 0.34 2.50
CA ASP A 390 -18.30 0.04 3.90
C ASP A 390 -16.79 -0.06 4.13
N LEU A 391 -15.98 -0.11 3.06
CA LEU A 391 -14.54 -0.30 3.21
C LEU A 391 -13.86 0.97 3.74
N PRO A 392 -12.88 0.79 4.63
CA PRO A 392 -12.13 1.89 5.16
C PRO A 392 -11.33 2.60 4.07
N GLY A 393 -11.32 3.93 4.14
CA GLY A 393 -10.55 4.79 3.25
C GLY A 393 -11.27 5.19 1.98
N GLN A 394 -12.43 4.58 1.70
CA GLN A 394 -13.15 4.83 0.47
C GLN A 394 -13.51 6.32 0.38
N THR A 395 -13.07 6.94 -0.71
CA THR A 395 -13.52 8.27 -1.11
C THR A 395 -15.01 8.20 -1.43
N ASN A 396 -15.72 9.33 -1.38
CA ASN A 396 -17.03 9.38 -2.05
C ASN A 396 -16.75 8.92 -3.49
N ASP A 397 -17.29 7.78 -3.90
CA ASP A 397 -17.02 7.24 -5.22
C ASP A 397 -18.28 7.45 -6.06
N ASP A 398 -18.12 8.14 -7.19
CA ASP A 398 -19.19 8.27 -8.17
C ASP A 398 -19.11 7.04 -9.08
N TYR A 399 -20.16 6.21 -9.02
CA TYR A 399 -20.27 4.98 -9.80
C TYR A 399 -21.10 5.21 -11.05
N TYR A 400 -20.48 4.96 -12.21
CA TYR A 400 -21.12 5.09 -13.51
C TYR A 400 -21.72 3.75 -13.94
N CYS A 401 -23.03 3.76 -14.21
CA CYS A 401 -23.88 2.62 -14.55
C CYS A 401 -24.89 3.03 -15.65
N VAL A 402 -25.39 2.09 -16.48
CA VAL A 402 -26.29 2.42 -17.62
C VAL A 402 -27.77 2.33 -17.19
N PRO A 403 -28.54 3.43 -17.23
CA PRO A 403 -29.99 3.40 -17.06
C PRO A 403 -30.66 3.15 -18.41
N GLY A 404 -31.13 1.93 -18.64
CA GLY A 404 -31.89 1.62 -19.85
C GLY A 404 -31.08 1.77 -21.15
N LEU A 405 -31.61 1.23 -22.25
CA LEU A 405 -30.97 1.35 -23.56
C LEU A 405 -31.21 2.76 -24.11
N ILE A 406 -30.22 3.64 -23.98
CA ILE A 406 -30.16 4.84 -24.83
C ILE A 406 -29.21 4.53 -25.98
N VAL A 407 -29.78 4.49 -27.20
CA VAL A 407 -29.25 3.82 -28.40
C VAL A 407 -28.30 4.73 -29.20
N HIS A 408 -27.51 5.57 -28.52
CA HIS A 408 -26.49 6.36 -29.18
C HIS A 408 -25.17 5.59 -29.23
N PHE A 409 -24.74 5.22 -30.44
CA PHE A 409 -23.46 4.59 -30.71
C PHE A 409 -22.34 5.61 -30.56
N THR A 410 -21.87 5.79 -29.34
CA THR A 410 -20.79 6.73 -29.01
C THR A 410 -19.43 6.05 -28.88
N TYR A 411 -19.37 4.72 -29.01
CA TYR A 411 -18.17 3.94 -28.75
C TYR A 411 -17.64 4.19 -27.33
N GLY A 412 -18.51 4.03 -26.34
CA GLY A 412 -18.12 4.01 -24.93
C GLY A 412 -17.75 5.39 -24.37
N HIS A 413 -18.38 6.47 -24.84
CA HIS A 413 -18.27 7.76 -24.16
C HIS A 413 -18.85 7.66 -22.74
N ILE A 414 -18.23 8.34 -21.79
CA ILE A 414 -18.68 8.40 -20.41
C ILE A 414 -19.33 9.77 -20.18
N CYS A 415 -20.63 9.78 -19.92
CA CYS A 415 -21.43 10.99 -19.76
C CYS A 415 -21.99 11.09 -18.33
N ASP A 416 -22.44 12.29 -17.96
CA ASP A 416 -23.23 12.50 -16.74
C ASP A 416 -24.66 11.92 -16.88
N SER A 417 -25.52 12.15 -15.89
CA SER A 417 -26.91 11.70 -15.88
C SER A 417 -27.79 12.38 -16.95
N HIS A 418 -27.31 13.45 -17.57
CA HIS A 418 -28.02 14.26 -18.56
C HIS A 418 -27.44 14.11 -19.97
N ASP A 419 -26.62 13.08 -20.22
CA ASP A 419 -25.90 12.87 -21.48
C ASP A 419 -24.84 13.92 -21.85
N ASN A 420 -24.50 14.81 -20.92
CA ASN A 420 -23.43 15.77 -21.17
C ASN A 420 -22.06 15.12 -20.97
N PRO A 421 -21.05 15.51 -21.76
CA PRO A 421 -19.66 15.14 -21.50
C PRO A 421 -19.24 15.57 -20.09
N LEU A 422 -18.57 14.68 -19.36
CA LEU A 422 -18.09 14.99 -18.01
C LEU A 422 -17.06 16.13 -18.04
N GLU A 423 -17.04 16.96 -17.00
CA GLU A 423 -16.08 18.06 -16.93
C GLU A 423 -14.61 17.59 -16.85
N PRO A 424 -13.71 18.26 -17.57
CA PRO A 424 -13.98 19.29 -18.56
C PRO A 424 -14.61 18.67 -19.81
N GLY A 425 -15.62 19.35 -20.38
CA GLY A 425 -16.60 18.83 -21.35
C GLY A 425 -16.08 18.39 -22.72
N ASP A 426 -14.83 17.93 -22.79
CA ASP A 426 -14.26 17.24 -23.94
C ASP A 426 -14.72 15.77 -23.92
N PRO A 427 -15.59 15.34 -24.86
CA PRO A 427 -16.08 13.97 -24.93
C PRO A 427 -14.97 12.95 -25.23
N ASP A 428 -13.88 13.37 -25.88
CA ASP A 428 -12.73 12.49 -26.12
C ASP A 428 -11.89 12.29 -24.87
N ARG A 429 -12.10 13.10 -23.82
CA ARG A 429 -11.38 12.98 -22.55
C ARG A 429 -11.83 11.77 -21.75
N TRP A 430 -13.12 11.46 -21.75
CA TRP A 430 -13.72 10.43 -20.89
C TRP A 430 -14.33 9.33 -21.73
N THR A 431 -13.53 8.32 -22.05
CA THR A 431 -13.96 7.16 -22.83
C THR A 431 -13.57 5.87 -22.13
N TRP A 432 -14.33 4.81 -22.36
CA TRP A 432 -14.02 3.47 -21.91
C TRP A 432 -12.60 3.04 -22.30
N ALA A 433 -12.17 3.30 -23.54
CA ALA A 433 -10.81 2.99 -24.00
C ALA A 433 -9.71 3.72 -23.19
N LYS A 434 -9.94 4.97 -22.78
CA LYS A 434 -9.03 5.72 -21.89
C LYS A 434 -9.01 5.16 -20.47
N ALA A 435 -10.15 4.71 -19.95
CA ALA A 435 -10.21 4.03 -18.66
C ALA A 435 -9.38 2.72 -18.70
N VAL A 436 -9.53 1.92 -19.76
CA VAL A 436 -8.75 0.69 -19.97
C VAL A 436 -7.25 0.98 -20.11
N ALA A 437 -6.87 2.05 -20.82
CA ALA A 437 -5.47 2.49 -20.91
C ALA A 437 -4.85 2.77 -19.52
N GLY A 438 -5.67 3.20 -18.55
CA GLY A 438 -5.25 3.48 -17.18
C GLY A 438 -4.68 2.27 -16.44
N ILE A 439 -5.11 1.04 -16.80
CA ILE A 439 -4.65 -0.21 -16.16
C ILE A 439 -3.12 -0.33 -16.23
N ALA A 440 -2.51 -0.05 -17.39
CA ALA A 440 -1.07 -0.13 -17.58
C ALA A 440 -0.27 0.80 -16.66
N PHE A 441 -0.89 1.89 -16.16
CA PHE A 441 -0.23 2.90 -15.34
C PHE A 441 -0.69 2.91 -13.87
N GLY A 442 -1.80 2.24 -13.57
CA GLY A 442 -2.21 1.87 -12.22
C GLY A 442 -1.52 0.60 -11.72
N GLY A 443 -0.86 -0.13 -12.61
CA GLY A 443 -0.20 -1.40 -12.34
C GLY A 443 -1.15 -2.59 -12.48
N PHE A 444 -0.58 -3.76 -12.77
CA PHE A 444 -1.32 -4.99 -13.01
C PHE A 444 -1.70 -5.64 -11.67
N ILE A 445 -2.99 -5.57 -11.35
CA ILE A 445 -3.53 -5.99 -10.05
C ILE A 445 -3.77 -7.51 -9.97
N PRO A 446 -3.82 -8.10 -8.77
CA PRO A 446 -3.96 -9.55 -8.58
C PRO A 446 -5.31 -10.12 -8.98
N GLN A 447 -6.39 -9.35 -8.87
CA GLN A 447 -7.74 -9.89 -8.96
C GLN A 447 -8.75 -8.90 -9.56
N ALA A 448 -9.72 -9.40 -10.33
CA ALA A 448 -10.78 -8.59 -10.91
C ALA A 448 -12.06 -9.43 -11.15
N THR A 449 -13.21 -8.78 -11.32
CA THR A 449 -14.44 -9.52 -11.67
C THR A 449 -14.44 -9.97 -13.13
N ARG A 450 -15.14 -11.08 -13.41
CA ARG A 450 -15.20 -11.68 -14.75
C ARG A 450 -15.71 -10.72 -15.84
N ASN A 451 -16.74 -9.95 -15.55
CA ASN A 451 -17.34 -9.01 -16.50
C ASN A 451 -16.37 -7.88 -16.86
N LEU A 452 -15.65 -7.34 -15.86
CA LEU A 452 -14.60 -6.36 -16.07
C LEU A 452 -13.48 -6.92 -16.95
N VAL A 453 -12.96 -8.10 -16.62
CA VAL A 453 -11.88 -8.76 -17.39
C VAL A 453 -12.32 -9.01 -18.83
N SER A 454 -13.54 -9.52 -19.04
CA SER A 454 -14.06 -9.77 -20.38
C SER A 454 -14.27 -8.49 -21.19
N ALA A 455 -14.75 -7.41 -20.57
CA ALA A 455 -14.90 -6.10 -21.22
C ALA A 455 -13.54 -5.51 -21.62
N VAL A 456 -12.54 -5.58 -20.74
CA VAL A 456 -11.16 -5.15 -21.02
C VAL A 456 -10.59 -5.98 -22.16
N GLN A 457 -10.70 -7.29 -22.10
CA GLN A 457 -10.20 -8.20 -23.13
C GLN A 457 -10.83 -7.92 -24.50
N PHE A 458 -12.15 -7.73 -24.56
CA PHE A 458 -12.88 -7.33 -25.78
C PHE A 458 -12.32 -6.03 -26.39
N THR A 459 -12.00 -5.06 -25.54
CA THR A 459 -11.51 -3.73 -25.93
C THR A 459 -10.07 -3.77 -26.43
N VAL A 460 -9.23 -4.58 -25.78
CA VAL A 460 -7.79 -4.66 -26.06
C VAL A 460 -7.50 -5.54 -27.27
N LEU A 461 -8.25 -6.63 -27.45
CA LEU A 461 -8.16 -7.47 -28.65
C LEU A 461 -8.70 -6.73 -29.88
N GLY A 462 -9.87 -6.12 -29.77
CA GLY A 462 -10.50 -5.49 -30.93
C GLY A 462 -10.94 -6.53 -31.96
N ALA A 463 -10.59 -6.30 -33.22
CA ALA A 463 -10.71 -7.29 -34.29
C ALA A 463 -9.38 -8.01 -34.59
N ASP A 464 -8.34 -7.79 -33.78
CA ASP A 464 -7.04 -8.39 -34.02
C ASP A 464 -7.09 -9.88 -33.66
N ILE A 465 -6.38 -10.68 -34.46
CA ILE A 465 -6.16 -12.09 -34.19
C ILE A 465 -4.83 -12.18 -33.43
N ILE A 466 -4.85 -12.83 -32.26
CA ILE A 466 -3.59 -13.34 -31.70
C ILE A 466 -3.12 -14.37 -32.71
N GLY A 467 -2.02 -14.11 -33.41
CA GLY A 467 -1.48 -14.99 -34.46
C GLY A 467 -0.93 -16.30 -33.91
N GLY A 468 -1.68 -16.97 -33.03
CA GLY A 468 -1.21 -17.95 -32.08
C GLY A 468 -2.13 -18.10 -30.86
N THR A 469 -1.65 -18.78 -29.83
CA THR A 469 -2.34 -18.95 -28.55
C THR A 469 -1.99 -17.82 -27.57
N PRO A 470 -2.85 -17.54 -26.56
CA PRO A 470 -2.48 -16.66 -25.46
C PRO A 470 -1.15 -17.05 -24.79
N LYS A 471 -0.86 -18.35 -24.75
CA LYS A 471 0.39 -18.89 -24.21
C LYS A 471 1.59 -18.36 -25.00
N GLU A 472 1.59 -18.50 -26.32
CA GLU A 472 2.65 -18.00 -27.22
C GLU A 472 2.94 -16.51 -27.02
N LEU A 473 1.89 -15.69 -26.84
CA LEU A 473 2.06 -14.28 -26.51
C LEU A 473 2.80 -14.07 -25.18
N MET A 474 2.46 -14.84 -24.15
CA MET A 474 3.12 -14.77 -22.84
C MET A 474 4.58 -15.24 -22.92
N GLU A 475 4.90 -16.21 -23.79
CA GLU A 475 6.29 -16.65 -24.04
C GLU A 475 7.11 -15.55 -24.69
N ASP A 476 6.58 -14.87 -25.70
CA ASP A 476 7.26 -13.78 -26.38
C ASP A 476 7.49 -12.57 -25.44
N ILE A 477 6.56 -12.28 -24.52
CA ILE A 477 6.76 -11.26 -23.48
C ILE A 477 7.90 -11.68 -22.53
N GLU A 478 7.95 -12.93 -22.09
CA GLU A 478 9.01 -13.43 -21.20
C GLU A 478 10.38 -13.46 -21.91
N ILE A 479 10.44 -13.76 -23.22
CA ILE A 479 11.64 -13.62 -24.04
C ILE A 479 12.07 -12.15 -24.10
N LEU A 480 11.12 -11.22 -24.29
CA LEU A 480 11.40 -9.79 -24.29
C LEU A 480 11.94 -9.32 -22.92
N ILE A 481 11.39 -9.80 -21.80
CA ILE A 481 11.92 -9.52 -20.45
C ILE A 481 13.37 -9.97 -20.33
N ASN A 482 13.69 -11.21 -20.75
CA ASN A 482 15.07 -11.70 -20.74
C ASN A 482 15.97 -10.81 -21.59
N LYS A 483 15.54 -10.42 -22.79
CA LYS A 483 16.31 -9.52 -23.65
C LYS A 483 16.52 -8.14 -23.03
N VAL A 484 15.52 -7.59 -22.36
CA VAL A 484 15.61 -6.26 -21.72
C VAL A 484 16.47 -6.31 -20.46
N HIS A 485 16.48 -7.43 -19.74
CA HIS A 485 17.36 -7.63 -18.60
C HIS A 485 18.84 -7.57 -19.00
N THR A 486 19.23 -8.12 -20.16
CA THR A 486 20.62 -8.04 -20.64
C THR A 486 21.05 -6.61 -21.02
N TRP A 487 20.10 -5.69 -21.23
CA TRP A 487 20.45 -4.31 -21.54
C TRP A 487 21.16 -3.61 -20.38
N ASP A 488 20.86 -4.00 -19.14
CA ASP A 488 21.42 -3.45 -17.92
C ASP A 488 21.45 -4.45 -16.75
N GLU A 489 22.19 -5.56 -16.94
CA GLU A 489 22.28 -6.67 -15.97
C GLU A 489 22.67 -6.21 -14.56
N LYS A 490 23.53 -5.19 -14.47
CA LYS A 490 23.99 -4.58 -13.21
C LYS A 490 22.86 -4.11 -12.29
N TYR A 491 21.70 -3.76 -12.84
CA TYR A 491 20.58 -3.25 -12.05
C TYR A 491 19.64 -4.35 -11.57
N GLU A 492 19.73 -5.58 -12.09
CA GLU A 492 18.85 -6.70 -11.73
C GLU A 492 17.37 -6.27 -11.66
N LEU A 493 16.89 -5.51 -12.65
CA LEU A 493 15.58 -4.85 -12.59
C LEU A 493 14.44 -5.83 -12.34
N PHE A 494 14.54 -7.02 -12.93
CA PHE A 494 13.54 -8.09 -12.84
C PHE A 494 13.85 -9.12 -11.72
N GLY A 495 14.76 -8.78 -10.81
CA GLY A 495 15.19 -9.65 -9.70
C GLY A 495 16.23 -10.70 -10.09
N THR A 496 16.80 -11.36 -9.07
CA THR A 496 17.87 -12.37 -9.27
C THR A 496 17.38 -13.64 -9.96
N TYR A 497 16.07 -13.85 -10.00
CA TYR A 497 15.44 -14.99 -10.67
C TYR A 497 15.70 -14.96 -12.16
N ILE A 498 15.48 -13.81 -12.80
CA ILE A 498 15.73 -13.64 -14.22
C ILE A 498 17.22 -13.73 -14.53
N ALA A 499 18.08 -13.15 -13.68
CA ALA A 499 19.54 -13.28 -13.82
C ALA A 499 19.98 -14.76 -13.79
N ARG A 500 19.48 -15.55 -12.83
CA ARG A 500 19.76 -17.00 -12.76
C ARG A 500 19.18 -17.77 -13.93
N ARG A 501 17.95 -17.43 -14.35
CA ARG A 501 17.27 -18.04 -15.48
C ARG A 501 18.07 -17.83 -16.77
N GLN A 502 18.64 -16.66 -17.00
CA GLN A 502 19.46 -16.40 -18.18
C GLN A 502 20.73 -17.26 -18.19
N ILE A 503 21.42 -17.38 -17.04
CA ILE A 503 22.60 -18.25 -16.90
C ILE A 503 22.21 -19.70 -17.26
N ALA A 504 21.07 -20.18 -16.77
CA ALA A 504 20.58 -21.52 -17.07
C ALA A 504 20.09 -21.69 -18.52
N ALA A 505 19.42 -20.69 -19.09
CA ALA A 505 18.91 -20.72 -20.46
C ALA A 505 20.05 -20.78 -21.48
N ASN A 506 21.13 -20.02 -21.26
CA ASN A 506 22.36 -20.11 -22.06
C ASN A 506 23.00 -21.50 -22.00
N ALA A 507 22.75 -22.25 -20.92
CA ALA A 507 23.25 -23.62 -20.76
C ALA A 507 22.31 -24.69 -21.33
N GLN A 508 20.99 -24.45 -21.43
CA GLN A 508 19.99 -25.51 -21.65
C GLN A 508 18.90 -25.20 -22.70
N ASN A 509 18.87 -24.01 -23.32
CA ASN A 509 17.84 -23.61 -24.31
C ASN A 509 16.38 -23.79 -23.82
N ILE A 510 16.12 -23.61 -22.52
CA ILE A 510 14.78 -23.79 -21.95
C ILE A 510 14.01 -22.46 -21.96
N THR A 511 12.88 -22.44 -22.67
CA THR A 511 11.89 -21.35 -22.59
C THR A 511 10.97 -21.60 -21.40
N TYR A 512 11.05 -20.73 -20.39
CA TYR A 512 10.22 -20.84 -19.21
C TYR A 512 8.96 -19.99 -19.35
N VAL A 513 7.82 -20.67 -19.49
CA VAL A 513 6.49 -20.07 -19.53
C VAL A 513 5.66 -20.79 -18.49
N PHE A 514 5.01 -20.01 -17.63
CA PHE A 514 4.27 -20.56 -16.53
C PHE A 514 2.88 -19.96 -16.51
N ASP A 515 1.90 -20.85 -16.55
CA ASP A 515 0.58 -20.52 -16.06
C ASP A 515 0.71 -20.26 -14.55
N PRO A 516 0.15 -19.16 -14.02
CA PRO A 516 0.23 -18.86 -12.60
C PRO A 516 -0.51 -19.95 -11.82
N CYS A 517 0.17 -20.59 -10.85
CA CYS A 517 -0.46 -21.60 -10.01
C CYS A 517 -1.34 -20.95 -8.93
N ASP A 518 -0.98 -19.75 -8.49
CA ASP A 518 -1.71 -18.98 -7.49
C ASP A 518 -1.59 -17.46 -7.71
N ILE A 519 -2.18 -16.68 -6.80
CA ILE A 519 -2.18 -15.21 -6.86
C ILE A 519 -0.78 -14.64 -6.65
N ALA A 520 0.08 -15.29 -5.87
CA ALA A 520 1.45 -14.83 -5.66
C ALA A 520 2.27 -14.96 -6.95
N ASP A 521 2.12 -16.08 -7.65
CA ASP A 521 2.75 -16.32 -8.96
C ASP A 521 2.26 -15.30 -10.01
N ALA A 522 0.95 -15.08 -10.10
CA ALA A 522 0.37 -14.07 -10.99
C ALA A 522 0.96 -12.69 -10.71
N VAL A 523 1.03 -12.28 -9.44
CA VAL A 523 1.59 -10.99 -9.05
C VAL A 523 3.09 -10.89 -9.36
N ALA A 524 3.86 -11.96 -9.20
CA ALA A 524 5.27 -11.95 -9.58
C ALA A 524 5.46 -11.75 -11.10
N ILE A 525 4.59 -12.35 -11.93
CA ILE A 525 4.55 -12.10 -13.38
C ILE A 525 4.18 -10.64 -13.67
N PHE A 526 3.12 -10.14 -13.03
CA PHE A 526 2.62 -8.77 -13.16
C PHE A 526 3.65 -7.72 -12.73
N SER A 527 4.41 -7.96 -11.67
CA SER A 527 5.51 -7.10 -11.24
C SER A 527 6.61 -7.02 -12.31
N ARG A 528 6.93 -8.12 -13.00
CA ARG A 528 7.86 -8.10 -14.14
C ARG A 528 7.28 -7.33 -15.32
N TYR A 529 5.99 -7.47 -15.62
CA TYR A 529 5.32 -6.73 -16.70
C TYR A 529 5.33 -5.22 -16.44
N ALA A 530 5.01 -4.79 -15.21
CA ALA A 530 5.10 -3.39 -14.80
C ALA A 530 6.54 -2.88 -14.92
N THR A 531 7.53 -3.64 -14.44
CA THR A 531 8.96 -3.30 -14.52
C THR A 531 9.42 -3.17 -15.98
N LEU A 532 8.92 -4.02 -16.88
CA LEU A 532 9.24 -3.96 -18.31
C LEU A 532 8.74 -2.65 -18.93
N LEU A 533 7.49 -2.29 -18.67
CA LEU A 533 6.90 -1.04 -19.16
C LEU A 533 7.65 0.18 -18.59
N GLU A 534 7.94 0.17 -17.29
CA GLU A 534 8.72 1.22 -16.62
C GLU A 534 10.13 1.36 -17.20
N ARG A 535 10.79 0.25 -17.57
CA ARG A 535 12.10 0.32 -18.22
C ARG A 535 12.01 0.95 -19.60
N PHE A 536 10.99 0.62 -20.40
CA PHE A 536 10.78 1.25 -21.71
C PHE A 536 10.56 2.76 -21.57
N LEU A 537 9.74 3.17 -20.60
CA LEU A 537 9.53 4.56 -20.24
C LEU A 537 10.84 5.25 -19.79
N GLY A 538 11.64 4.58 -18.98
CA GLY A 538 12.94 5.08 -18.52
C GLY A 538 13.94 5.28 -19.66
N ILE A 539 13.97 4.40 -20.66
CA ILE A 539 14.82 4.55 -21.85
C ILE A 539 14.39 5.76 -22.70
N ILE A 540 13.08 6.04 -22.80
CA ILE A 540 12.59 7.25 -23.48
C ILE A 540 13.08 8.49 -22.72
N ALA A 541 12.91 8.52 -21.40
CA ALA A 541 13.33 9.62 -20.54
C ALA A 541 14.85 9.89 -20.62
N GLU A 542 15.67 8.84 -20.59
CA GLU A 542 17.14 8.92 -20.69
C GLU A 542 17.59 9.59 -22.00
N ARG A 543 16.92 9.28 -23.11
CA ARG A 543 17.27 9.83 -24.44
C ARG A 543 16.71 11.22 -24.70
N GLU A 544 15.52 11.52 -24.21
CA GLU A 544 14.91 12.83 -24.40
C GLU A 544 15.52 13.90 -23.49
N GLY A 545 16.28 13.51 -22.46
CA GLY A 545 16.89 14.44 -21.50
C GLY A 545 15.87 15.27 -20.71
N THR A 546 14.59 14.92 -20.79
CA THR A 546 13.47 15.63 -20.17
C THR A 546 12.74 14.71 -19.21
N THR A 547 12.43 15.24 -18.03
CA THR A 547 11.81 14.47 -16.93
C THR A 547 10.29 14.50 -16.97
N THR A 548 9.67 15.25 -17.87
CA THR A 548 8.24 15.56 -17.79
C THR A 548 7.53 15.30 -19.12
N ASN A 549 6.43 14.54 -19.06
CA ASN A 549 5.41 14.29 -20.10
C ASN A 549 5.55 13.03 -21.00
N TYR A 550 6.62 12.21 -20.93
CA TYR A 550 6.64 10.97 -21.74
C TYR A 550 5.54 9.96 -21.31
N LYS A 551 5.22 9.89 -20.00
CA LYS A 551 4.15 9.01 -19.49
C LYS A 551 2.79 9.36 -20.09
N ASP A 552 2.46 10.64 -20.13
CA ASP A 552 1.16 11.09 -20.66
C ASP A 552 1.10 10.97 -22.18
N ARG A 553 2.24 11.13 -22.89
CA ARG A 553 2.36 10.85 -24.33
C ARG A 553 2.13 9.38 -24.64
N VAL A 554 2.73 8.46 -23.89
CA VAL A 554 2.49 7.01 -24.04
C VAL A 554 1.05 6.65 -23.67
N TYR A 555 0.51 7.21 -22.59
CA TYR A 555 -0.90 7.01 -22.21
C TYR A 555 -1.85 7.48 -23.33
N SER A 556 -1.58 8.64 -23.93
CA SER A 556 -2.38 9.17 -25.04
C SER A 556 -2.27 8.30 -26.30
N ALA A 557 -1.07 7.84 -26.64
CA ALA A 557 -0.85 6.92 -27.76
C ALA A 557 -1.55 5.57 -27.54
N LEU A 558 -1.45 4.99 -26.34
CA LEU A 558 -2.16 3.77 -25.93
C LEU A 558 -3.68 3.96 -26.03
N SER A 559 -4.20 5.07 -25.52
CA SER A 559 -5.62 5.39 -25.57
C SER A 559 -6.15 5.47 -27.00
N CYS A 560 -5.38 6.05 -27.93
CA CYS A 560 -5.71 6.10 -29.34
C CYS A 560 -5.77 4.70 -29.97
N LYS A 561 -4.76 3.84 -29.69
CA LYS A 561 -4.73 2.45 -30.16
C LYS A 561 -5.91 1.64 -29.61
N LEU A 562 -6.21 1.75 -28.32
CA LEU A 562 -7.35 1.07 -27.69
C LEU A 562 -8.69 1.57 -28.22
N LYS A 563 -8.84 2.87 -28.49
CA LYS A 563 -10.04 3.43 -29.12
C LYS A 563 -10.28 2.83 -30.51
N LYS A 564 -9.21 2.69 -31.31
CA LYS A 564 -9.28 2.04 -32.63
C LYS A 564 -9.64 0.56 -32.52
N SER A 565 -8.94 -0.17 -31.64
CA SER A 565 -9.17 -1.60 -31.38
C SER A 565 -10.62 -1.86 -30.94
N TYR A 566 -11.10 -1.09 -29.95
CA TYR A 566 -12.47 -1.18 -29.45
C TYR A 566 -13.53 -0.91 -30.53
N ARG A 567 -13.36 0.13 -31.35
CA ARG A 567 -14.27 0.40 -32.49
C ARG A 567 -14.37 -0.80 -33.41
N GLN A 568 -13.25 -1.43 -33.75
CA GLN A 568 -13.22 -2.61 -34.59
C GLN A 568 -13.95 -3.80 -33.93
N ALA A 569 -13.73 -4.05 -32.64
CA ALA A 569 -14.45 -5.07 -31.89
C ALA A 569 -15.98 -4.83 -31.90
N VAL A 570 -16.42 -3.61 -31.66
CA VAL A 570 -17.86 -3.23 -31.72
C VAL A 570 -18.42 -3.45 -33.11
N HIS A 571 -17.70 -3.08 -34.17
CA HIS A 571 -18.13 -3.30 -35.55
C HIS A 571 -18.30 -4.78 -35.88
N GLN A 572 -17.32 -5.61 -35.49
CA GLN A 572 -17.37 -7.05 -35.67
C GLN A 572 -18.53 -7.68 -34.88
N TYR A 573 -18.71 -7.26 -33.63
CA TYR A 573 -19.75 -7.78 -32.75
C TYR A 573 -21.17 -7.42 -33.23
N THR A 574 -21.38 -6.19 -33.68
CA THR A 574 -22.70 -5.70 -34.10
C THR A 574 -23.06 -6.04 -35.55
N GLY A 575 -22.10 -6.48 -36.38
CA GLY A 575 -22.30 -6.79 -37.80
C GLY A 575 -22.71 -5.60 -38.66
N ARG A 576 -22.61 -4.37 -38.14
CA ARG A 576 -23.14 -3.16 -38.80
C ARG A 576 -22.23 -2.53 -39.85
N TYR A 577 -20.99 -2.99 -39.98
CA TYR A 577 -20.06 -2.45 -40.97
C TYR A 577 -19.36 -3.60 -41.72
N PRO A 578 -19.16 -3.46 -43.06
CA PRO A 578 -18.39 -4.43 -43.83
C PRO A 578 -17.01 -4.56 -43.19
N ALA A 579 -16.53 -5.79 -43.04
CA ALA A 579 -15.26 -6.10 -42.40
C ALA A 579 -14.17 -5.16 -42.92
N ILE A 580 -13.83 -4.14 -42.11
CA ILE A 580 -12.73 -3.24 -42.40
C ILE A 580 -11.52 -4.15 -42.58
N ARG A 581 -10.80 -4.00 -43.69
CA ARG A 581 -9.58 -4.78 -44.00
C ARG A 581 -8.80 -4.96 -42.70
N LEU A 582 -8.74 -6.21 -42.24
CA LEU A 582 -8.03 -6.63 -41.03
C LEU A 582 -6.66 -5.95 -41.02
N LEU A 583 -6.26 -5.43 -39.86
CA LEU A 583 -4.91 -4.93 -39.66
C LEU A 583 -3.94 -6.02 -40.13
N LYS A 584 -3.09 -5.68 -41.11
CA LYS A 584 -2.04 -6.59 -41.59
C LYS A 584 -0.97 -6.68 -40.50
N GLY A 585 -1.06 -7.69 -39.65
CA GLY A 585 -0.08 -7.99 -38.60
C GLY A 585 -0.73 -8.65 -37.41
N THR A 586 -0.03 -9.59 -36.79
CA THR A 586 -0.49 -10.23 -35.55
C THR A 586 0.11 -9.48 -34.35
N LEU A 587 -0.56 -9.53 -33.20
CA LEU A 587 0.00 -8.98 -31.95
C LEU A 587 1.35 -9.63 -31.59
N LEU A 588 1.57 -10.87 -32.04
CA LEU A 588 2.83 -11.61 -31.85
C LEU A 588 3.98 -10.97 -32.64
N ASP A 589 3.71 -10.56 -33.88
CA ASP A 589 4.69 -9.85 -34.71
C ASP A 589 5.06 -8.50 -34.07
N GLU A 590 4.08 -7.81 -33.47
CA GLU A 590 4.33 -6.57 -32.74
C GLU A 590 5.29 -6.79 -31.55
N VAL A 591 5.15 -7.87 -30.77
CA VAL A 591 6.09 -8.18 -29.66
C VAL A 591 7.52 -8.38 -30.18
N LYS A 592 7.69 -9.10 -31.29
CA LYS A 592 9.01 -9.36 -31.88
C LYS A 592 9.70 -8.06 -32.30
N GLU A 593 8.94 -7.11 -32.85
CA GLU A 593 9.43 -5.79 -33.23
C GLU A 593 9.84 -4.94 -32.01
N LEU A 594 9.22 -5.13 -30.83
CA LEU A 594 9.65 -4.47 -29.58
C LEU A 594 11.07 -4.88 -29.17
N GLY A 595 11.56 -6.04 -29.62
CA GLY A 595 12.94 -6.44 -29.41
C GLY A 595 13.97 -5.47 -30.02
N LYS A 596 13.57 -4.64 -30.99
CA LYS A 596 14.45 -3.66 -31.65
C LYS A 596 14.45 -2.30 -30.94
N PHE A 597 13.70 -2.12 -29.86
CA PHE A 597 13.44 -0.82 -29.21
C PHE A 597 14.70 0.00 -28.84
N ARG A 598 15.83 -0.64 -28.51
CA ARG A 598 17.09 0.03 -28.17
C ARG A 598 17.85 0.56 -29.39
N ASP A 599 17.49 0.16 -30.60
CA ASP A 599 18.22 0.51 -31.81
C ASP A 599 18.31 2.04 -31.96
N ALA A 600 19.53 2.54 -32.19
CA ALA A 600 19.81 3.97 -32.27
C ALA A 600 19.00 4.66 -33.39
N LYS A 601 18.67 3.91 -34.44
CA LYS A 601 17.91 4.37 -35.61
C LYS A 601 16.43 4.63 -35.32
N ILE A 602 15.89 4.14 -34.20
CA ILE A 602 14.47 4.33 -33.86
C ILE A 602 14.24 5.78 -33.42
N THR A 603 13.24 6.43 -34.00
CA THR A 603 12.84 7.79 -33.61
C THR A 603 12.10 7.78 -32.27
N THR A 604 12.11 8.91 -31.57
CA THR A 604 11.36 9.06 -30.32
C THR A 604 9.87 8.80 -30.47
N ALA A 605 9.24 9.30 -31.55
CA ALA A 605 7.83 9.04 -31.84
C ALA A 605 7.55 7.54 -32.00
N SER A 606 8.45 6.82 -32.68
CA SER A 606 8.36 5.36 -32.80
C SER A 606 8.51 4.66 -31.45
N ARG A 607 9.37 5.15 -30.54
CA ARG A 607 9.46 4.58 -29.18
C ARG A 607 8.18 4.78 -28.37
N ILE A 608 7.54 5.94 -28.47
CA ILE A 608 6.26 6.19 -27.79
C ILE A 608 5.19 5.22 -28.31
N ASP A 609 5.15 5.03 -29.62
CA ASP A 609 4.23 4.08 -30.25
C ASP A 609 4.51 2.64 -29.82
N SER A 610 5.77 2.21 -29.82
CA SER A 610 6.20 0.89 -29.33
C SER A 610 5.88 0.68 -27.85
N CYS A 611 6.04 1.70 -27.01
CA CYS A 611 5.70 1.62 -25.58
C CYS A 611 4.18 1.51 -25.38
N ALA A 612 3.38 2.19 -26.22
CA ALA A 612 1.93 2.04 -26.24
C ALA A 612 1.49 0.64 -26.73
N VAL A 613 2.17 0.07 -27.73
CA VAL A 613 1.97 -1.32 -28.17
C VAL A 613 2.28 -2.30 -27.04
N LEU A 614 3.43 -2.15 -26.39
CA LEU A 614 3.81 -2.94 -25.22
C LEU A 614 2.73 -2.86 -24.13
N ALA A 615 2.31 -1.65 -23.75
CA ALA A 615 1.29 -1.47 -22.72
C ALA A 615 -0.03 -2.17 -23.07
N ARG A 616 -0.47 -2.09 -24.34
CA ARG A 616 -1.65 -2.82 -24.84
C ARG A 616 -1.50 -4.33 -24.67
N ILE A 617 -0.36 -4.88 -25.08
CA ILE A 617 -0.05 -6.31 -25.00
C ILE A 617 0.00 -6.80 -23.55
N LEU A 618 0.57 -6.00 -22.65
CA LEU A 618 0.63 -6.33 -21.23
C LEU A 618 -0.76 -6.30 -20.56
N ILE A 619 -1.65 -5.35 -20.94
CA ILE A 619 -3.05 -5.38 -20.48
C ILE A 619 -3.73 -6.66 -20.98
N LEU A 620 -3.50 -7.07 -22.23
CA LEU A 620 -4.06 -8.32 -22.76
C LEU A 620 -3.56 -9.54 -21.99
N ALA A 621 -2.25 -9.65 -21.78
CA ALA A 621 -1.65 -10.73 -21.00
C ALA A 621 -2.21 -10.77 -19.57
N TRP A 622 -2.40 -9.62 -18.94
CA TRP A 622 -3.06 -9.51 -17.64
C TRP A 622 -4.48 -10.10 -17.66
N THR A 623 -5.29 -9.85 -18.69
CA THR A 623 -6.65 -10.43 -18.76
C THR A 623 -6.68 -11.96 -18.83
N TYR A 624 -5.60 -12.60 -19.31
CA TYR A 624 -5.49 -14.05 -19.35
C TYR A 624 -5.05 -14.68 -18.03
N GLN A 625 -4.37 -13.92 -17.17
CA GLN A 625 -3.71 -14.42 -15.98
C GLN A 625 -4.33 -13.92 -14.66
N VAL A 626 -5.14 -12.86 -14.70
CA VAL A 626 -5.71 -12.24 -13.49
C VAL A 626 -6.68 -13.19 -12.79
N ASN A 627 -6.58 -13.26 -11.46
CA ASN A 627 -7.49 -14.09 -10.68
C ASN A 627 -8.91 -13.52 -10.69
N LEU A 628 -9.90 -14.36 -10.96
CA LEU A 628 -11.30 -13.91 -11.05
C LEU A 628 -11.97 -13.88 -9.67
N VAL A 629 -12.61 -12.76 -9.35
CA VAL A 629 -13.45 -12.59 -8.15
C VAL A 629 -14.91 -12.80 -8.52
N ARG A 630 -15.63 -13.53 -7.66
CA ARG A 630 -17.08 -13.72 -7.75
C ARG A 630 -17.74 -13.27 -6.46
N TRP A 631 -18.61 -12.27 -6.52
CA TRP A 631 -19.39 -11.82 -5.38
C TRP A 631 -20.65 -12.67 -5.22
N ARG A 632 -20.99 -13.00 -3.97
CA ARG A 632 -22.23 -13.73 -3.66
C ARG A 632 -23.42 -12.81 -3.92
N GLY A 633 -24.42 -13.30 -4.66
CA GLY A 633 -25.63 -12.54 -5.00
C GLY A 633 -25.57 -11.82 -6.35
N GLU A 634 -24.40 -11.74 -6.99
CA GLU A 634 -24.33 -11.38 -8.42
C GLU A 634 -24.80 -12.60 -9.23
N THR A 635 -26.09 -12.64 -9.58
CA THR A 635 -26.64 -13.62 -10.51
C THR A 635 -26.06 -13.36 -11.90
N GLU A 636 -25.58 -14.41 -12.58
CA GLU A 636 -25.30 -14.37 -14.02
C GLU A 636 -26.66 -14.30 -14.78
N SER A 637 -27.42 -13.21 -14.59
CA SER A 637 -28.66 -13.01 -15.33
C SER A 637 -28.33 -12.64 -16.78
N GLN A 638 -28.19 -13.66 -17.63
CA GLN A 638 -28.27 -13.48 -19.08
C GLN A 638 -29.72 -13.24 -19.54
N ALA A 639 -30.71 -13.60 -18.71
CA ALA A 639 -32.12 -13.64 -19.12
C ALA A 639 -32.79 -12.26 -19.21
N ASP A 640 -32.37 -11.28 -18.38
CA ASP A 640 -33.08 -10.01 -18.26
C ASP A 640 -32.72 -8.99 -19.37
N PHE A 641 -31.49 -9.00 -19.88
CA PHE A 641 -31.11 -8.08 -20.95
C PHE A 641 -31.90 -8.35 -22.25
N TYR A 642 -32.11 -9.62 -22.58
CA TYR A 642 -32.90 -10.01 -23.76
C TYR A 642 -34.38 -9.70 -23.61
N SER A 643 -34.94 -9.78 -22.40
CA SER A 643 -36.35 -9.45 -22.17
C SER A 643 -36.58 -7.94 -22.25
N ILE A 644 -35.66 -7.11 -21.74
CA ILE A 644 -35.71 -5.64 -21.84
C ILE A 644 -35.56 -5.18 -23.30
N ALA A 645 -34.57 -5.72 -24.04
CA ALA A 645 -34.40 -5.39 -25.46
C ALA A 645 -35.62 -5.80 -26.30
N LYS A 646 -36.22 -6.95 -26.01
CA LYS A 646 -37.43 -7.44 -26.68
C LYS A 646 -38.67 -6.59 -26.35
N ASN A 647 -38.82 -6.15 -25.11
CA ASN A 647 -39.97 -5.35 -24.66
C ASN A 647 -39.91 -3.89 -25.11
N GLN A 648 -38.73 -3.33 -25.39
CA GLN A 648 -38.56 -1.96 -25.91
C GLN A 648 -38.74 -1.84 -27.44
N GLY A 649 -39.42 -2.81 -28.07
CA GLY A 649 -39.82 -2.71 -29.48
C GLY A 649 -38.70 -2.92 -30.49
N PHE A 650 -37.52 -3.39 -30.06
CA PHE A 650 -36.54 -3.90 -31.02
C PHE A 650 -37.10 -5.16 -31.65
N ARG A 651 -37.62 -5.03 -32.88
CA ARG A 651 -37.51 -6.12 -33.86
C ARG A 651 -36.01 -6.33 -34.05
N LEU A 652 -35.43 -7.19 -33.21
CA LEU A 652 -34.22 -7.92 -33.53
C LEU A 652 -34.48 -8.44 -34.94
N LEU A 653 -33.85 -7.81 -35.94
CA LEU A 653 -33.58 -8.47 -37.20
C LEU A 653 -32.93 -9.77 -36.77
N THR A 654 -33.71 -10.84 -36.80
CA THR A 654 -33.28 -12.19 -36.53
C THR A 654 -32.11 -12.42 -37.47
N ALA A 655 -30.91 -12.21 -36.95
CA ALA A 655 -29.70 -12.64 -37.58
C ALA A 655 -29.84 -14.16 -37.70
N ARG A 656 -30.18 -14.61 -38.92
CA ARG A 656 -30.24 -16.02 -39.34
C ARG A 656 -28.96 -16.81 -39.02
N GLY A 657 -27.90 -16.18 -38.50
CA GLY A 657 -26.62 -16.80 -38.14
C GLY A 657 -26.54 -17.44 -36.75
N ILE A 658 -27.43 -17.16 -35.79
CA ILE A 658 -27.30 -17.71 -34.42
C ILE A 658 -28.21 -18.94 -34.17
N GLN A 659 -29.21 -19.20 -35.03
CA GLN A 659 -30.08 -20.38 -34.88
C GLN A 659 -29.40 -21.73 -35.20
N ASN A 660 -28.15 -21.74 -35.71
CA ASN A 660 -27.44 -22.98 -36.02
C ASN A 660 -26.52 -23.51 -34.90
N SER A 661 -26.29 -22.78 -33.80
CA SER A 661 -25.45 -23.29 -32.70
C SER A 661 -26.22 -24.02 -31.58
N ASN A 662 -27.55 -23.91 -31.55
CA ASN A 662 -28.39 -24.56 -30.52
C ASN A 662 -29.00 -25.90 -30.97
N LYS A 663 -28.55 -26.48 -32.08
CA LYS A 663 -29.06 -27.77 -32.62
C LYS A 663 -28.16 -28.98 -32.37
N LEU A 664 -27.12 -28.88 -31.53
CA LEU A 664 -26.15 -29.96 -31.32
C LEU A 664 -25.99 -30.43 -29.86
N GLY A 665 -27.02 -30.32 -29.04
CA GLY A 665 -26.93 -30.74 -27.64
C GLY A 665 -28.25 -31.06 -26.94
N VAL A 666 -29.21 -31.67 -27.64
CA VAL A 666 -30.34 -32.37 -26.99
C VAL A 666 -30.67 -33.60 -27.84
N LEU A 667 -30.00 -34.71 -27.57
CA LEU A 667 -30.28 -36.11 -27.96
C LEU A 667 -29.14 -36.95 -27.31
N GLY A 668 -29.31 -37.80 -26.31
CA GLY A 668 -30.49 -38.21 -25.56
C GLY A 668 -30.09 -39.00 -24.30
N LEU A 669 -31.13 -39.34 -23.52
CA LEU A 669 -31.23 -40.25 -22.37
C LEU A 669 -30.29 -40.05 -21.18
#